data_AF-W7X0C1-F1
#
_entry.id   AF-W7X0C1-F1
#
_cell.length_a   1.000
_cell.length_b   1.000
_cell.length_c   1.000
_cell.angle_alpha   90.00
_cell.angle_beta   90.00
_cell.angle_gamma   90.00
#
_symmetry.space_group_name_H-M   'P 1'
#
loop_
_entity.id
_entity.type
_entity.pdbx_description
1 polymer ?
#
loop_
_entity_poly.entity_id
_entity_poly.type
_entity_poly.pdbx_seq_one_letter_code
_entity_poly.pdbx_strand_id
1 'polypeptide(L)'
;MNLKYIVFILLSIANFYKTILCQKCPLLQTYHNPVVNLGFVVRNFLRIPKTNILVINTLYNDLQDSNIVYFNDLSSSSGEIINVVKPNYVIIDMQYNIYLELIMVTNYYSLVFADPYTLKAVYSVPIPQLQGLFLIEETNYIILTRFYNQLQIYDFMQQKPVLTMDNSKTLEKSPDGSKAYQYQSKIYTLKNGQKIILTTNDMGVIYWIIDVENLTYQFIGYIEQSKVKKQGDKFRQFQKHPTKDIFFFGGQNLEIIVVKLIDIQTNQFQTLDTMSLYDNQYTDPITNLYYTLVLGDNGQLNPILWAGDNYYVYSITLNESADDSSLKLGGFESYAVDTMYRWYVINETSMIYISSGDFVTIFNYQTNEFTKNLYFYGDLFCRRYMRQVEGSQDQYILLSGNQLLLYDKGNFGSPSLSQKSQFDENVRWRYGSFYQIKNQFDYYFVKVGADDENSKIYVFPIYPLGERGSVVDITDLYGLEWININSYLDPFYLGDTYWVAFAFPQKQNTEDYLFMLIDCTSSNERSYYLKSNKTSDSSIQTAFAVASLDNPNNLELIGVDNYGTIYAWDLGQDGFPFKFYINFSICQKSQIGDIFYFNETVSRLIISCSNSNVYSIDYTTGKFQNLVQLSQQPAALKAFSNHQLVAIGDFNTGVAYIFKFNPQTSNFDLFLNVQSSKIQDQIIHIEILKDNTIWVQFTFSNLFYSLNDCLEDSSLCTQCNQEYYFEASEQYDSNGVYGVGSVDYPFTTSNNFLTAMIKAQYYKQIVSGVSNMFVDILVKPHSILGLNPKFMNFDFNSIISLNFKSSIPGQYATLQYQNLLEFQNYNQVGFQDIIIYFGLDNENSNCGLYFANIENNVYINNIQLYLYTQTSAPKSCQSIYSDSSILNVFNYSISNEDFSNHKSILTYFNVTNINFNNFSLTDCILGDSFSILTQESDLKVLASNITLSNNICSSNSDDPDNDEKISALFSSGNFNVNNMTVNNNTFCKKIIFSCVSSLDQTNQVFSFQDLNVYDNYFQAKTEYLFFDALYSMRVNPNHELHLDVIQFKNNSLLTKNNNDLIGASYFQTMKIATISASNTMLINHFDIKLGLFQNANNFTISFNALMTMITQLKYLISRQTDVSS
;
A
#
# COMPACT_ATOMS: atom_id res chain seq x y z
N MET A 1 23.33 41.13 -16.65
CA MET A 1 22.31 40.27 -16.05
C MET A 1 22.70 38.83 -16.35
N ASN A 2 23.08 38.06 -15.32
CA ASN A 2 23.95 36.89 -15.49
C ASN A 2 23.20 35.66 -16.01
N LEU A 3 23.71 35.05 -17.10
CA LEU A 3 23.20 33.81 -17.71
C LEU A 3 23.04 32.67 -16.68
N LYS A 4 23.89 32.64 -15.65
CA LYS A 4 23.79 31.69 -14.53
C LYS A 4 22.49 31.83 -13.71
N TYR A 5 22.01 33.06 -13.50
CA TYR A 5 20.77 33.31 -12.75
C TYR A 5 19.54 32.87 -13.54
N ILE A 6 19.57 33.10 -14.87
CA ILE A 6 18.51 32.64 -15.78
C ILE A 6 18.47 31.12 -15.84
N VAL A 7 19.63 30.46 -15.90
CA VAL A 7 19.74 28.99 -15.88
C VAL A 7 19.28 28.41 -14.54
N PHE A 8 19.62 29.04 -13.41
CA PHE A 8 19.15 28.61 -12.08
C PHE A 8 17.63 28.78 -11.92
N ILE A 9 17.09 29.92 -12.36
CA ILE A 9 15.64 30.17 -12.37
C ILE A 9 14.93 29.18 -13.30
N LEU A 10 15.48 28.90 -14.50
CA LEU A 10 14.91 27.91 -15.42
C LEU A 10 14.99 26.48 -14.86
N LEU A 11 16.06 26.11 -14.15
CA LEU A 11 16.18 24.80 -13.48
C LEU A 11 15.24 24.70 -12.29
N SER A 12 15.08 25.76 -11.49
CA SER A 12 14.11 25.81 -10.39
C SER A 12 12.68 25.79 -10.91
N ILE A 13 12.37 26.54 -11.98
CA ILE A 13 11.06 26.50 -12.64
C ILE A 13 10.83 25.11 -13.24
N ALA A 14 11.80 24.50 -13.93
CA ALA A 14 11.66 23.16 -14.49
C ALA A 14 11.49 22.07 -13.42
N ASN A 15 12.21 22.17 -12.29
CA ASN A 15 12.01 21.28 -11.15
C ASN A 15 10.66 21.53 -10.45
N PHE A 16 10.23 22.79 -10.34
CA PHE A 16 8.93 23.15 -9.78
C PHE A 16 7.77 22.67 -10.68
N TYR A 17 7.91 22.80 -12.01
CA TYR A 17 6.98 22.22 -12.98
C TYR A 17 6.98 20.69 -12.95
N LYS A 18 8.13 20.02 -12.77
CA LYS A 18 8.18 18.57 -12.54
C LYS A 18 7.44 18.12 -11.29
N THR A 19 7.50 18.90 -10.20
CA THR A 19 6.70 18.64 -8.99
C THR A 19 5.21 18.96 -9.14
N ILE A 20 4.84 19.94 -10.00
CA ILE A 20 3.43 20.32 -10.24
C ILE A 20 2.74 19.40 -11.26
N LEU A 21 3.50 18.73 -12.13
CA LEU A 21 2.97 17.82 -13.17
C LEU A 21 2.99 16.35 -12.77
N CYS A 22 3.16 16.01 -11.49
CA CYS A 22 3.02 14.63 -11.05
C CYS A 22 1.52 14.25 -11.08
N GLN A 23 1.14 13.49 -12.09
CA GLN A 23 -0.23 13.02 -12.29
C GLN A 23 -0.59 11.93 -11.28
N LYS A 24 -1.89 11.70 -11.07
CA LYS A 24 -2.38 10.67 -10.14
C LYS A 24 -1.87 9.31 -10.56
N CYS A 25 -1.53 8.45 -9.60
CA CYS A 25 -1.16 7.08 -9.90
C CYS A 25 -2.29 6.41 -10.70
N PRO A 26 -1.96 5.75 -11.82
CA PRO A 26 -2.91 4.96 -12.56
C PRO A 26 -3.75 4.06 -11.66
N LEU A 27 -5.07 4.03 -11.91
CA LEU A 27 -5.97 3.17 -11.15
C LEU A 27 -5.56 1.71 -11.33
N LEU A 28 -5.36 1.04 -10.20
CA LEU A 28 -4.99 -0.35 -10.09
C LEU A 28 -6.12 -1.11 -9.40
N GLN A 29 -6.72 -2.09 -10.08
CA GLN A 29 -7.73 -2.98 -9.50
C GLN A 29 -7.31 -4.43 -9.68
N THR A 30 -7.41 -5.22 -8.61
CA THR A 30 -7.08 -6.65 -8.65
C THR A 30 -8.13 -7.51 -7.97
N TYR A 31 -8.44 -8.63 -8.61
CA TYR A 31 -9.39 -9.65 -8.16
C TYR A 31 -8.70 -11.00 -8.13
N HIS A 32 -8.92 -11.78 -7.09
CA HIS A 32 -8.24 -13.06 -6.87
C HIS A 32 -9.25 -14.19 -6.58
N ASN A 33 -8.91 -15.40 -6.97
CA ASN A 33 -9.46 -16.65 -6.45
C ASN A 33 -8.44 -17.27 -5.47
N PRO A 34 -8.88 -18.05 -4.47
CA PRO A 34 -8.01 -18.95 -3.75
C PRO A 34 -7.33 -19.92 -4.72
N VAL A 35 -6.10 -20.30 -4.41
CA VAL A 35 -5.29 -21.17 -5.27
C VAL A 35 -5.62 -22.64 -4.99
N VAL A 36 -6.91 -23.01 -5.11
CA VAL A 36 -7.43 -24.32 -4.68
C VAL A 36 -6.85 -25.49 -5.46
N ASN A 37 -6.55 -25.32 -6.74
CA ASN A 37 -5.90 -26.35 -7.55
C ASN A 37 -4.47 -26.66 -7.09
N LEU A 38 -3.85 -25.74 -6.33
CA LEU A 38 -2.60 -25.99 -5.62
C LEU A 38 -2.83 -26.35 -4.15
N GLY A 39 -4.07 -26.71 -3.77
CA GLY A 39 -4.50 -27.17 -2.45
C GLY A 39 -4.71 -26.09 -1.39
N PHE A 40 -4.68 -24.80 -1.72
CA PHE A 40 -4.92 -23.73 -0.73
C PHE A 40 -6.42 -23.48 -0.53
N VAL A 41 -6.89 -23.59 0.72
CA VAL A 41 -8.29 -23.35 1.10
C VAL A 41 -8.39 -22.21 2.13
N VAL A 42 -9.48 -21.44 2.12
CA VAL A 42 -9.69 -20.36 3.10
C VAL A 42 -9.77 -20.94 4.50
N ARG A 43 -8.95 -20.43 5.42
CA ARG A 43 -8.79 -21.00 6.77
C ARG A 43 -9.39 -20.11 7.87
N ASN A 44 -9.03 -18.84 7.90
CA ASN A 44 -9.50 -17.89 8.91
C ASN A 44 -9.38 -16.44 8.41
N PHE A 45 -9.99 -15.54 9.18
CA PHE A 45 -10.13 -14.12 8.86
C PHE A 45 -9.70 -13.25 10.04
N LEU A 46 -9.28 -12.03 9.76
CA LEU A 46 -8.93 -11.04 10.78
C LEU A 46 -9.20 -9.63 10.25
N ARG A 47 -10.13 -8.91 10.88
CA ARG A 47 -10.31 -7.47 10.64
C ARG A 47 -9.24 -6.72 11.43
N ILE A 48 -8.49 -5.84 10.77
CA ILE A 48 -7.60 -4.92 11.49
C ILE A 48 -8.47 -3.80 12.10
N PRO A 49 -8.47 -3.62 13.45
CA PRO A 49 -9.36 -2.69 14.12
C PRO A 49 -9.27 -1.25 13.59
N LYS A 50 -10.43 -0.58 13.47
CA LYS A 50 -10.55 0.81 13.00
C LYS A 50 -9.99 1.05 11.58
N THR A 51 -9.92 0.00 10.77
CA THR A 51 -9.57 0.10 9.34
C THR A 51 -10.63 -0.60 8.48
N ASN A 52 -10.50 -0.44 7.18
CA ASN A 52 -11.27 -1.20 6.19
C ASN A 52 -10.60 -2.51 5.77
N ILE A 53 -9.54 -2.95 6.46
CA ILE A 53 -8.77 -4.10 6.04
C ILE A 53 -9.33 -5.37 6.69
N LEU A 54 -9.72 -6.32 5.84
CA LEU A 54 -9.95 -7.70 6.22
C LEU A 54 -8.81 -8.57 5.68
N VAL A 55 -8.08 -9.22 6.59
CA VAL A 55 -7.04 -10.19 6.27
C VAL A 55 -7.69 -11.57 6.13
N ILE A 56 -7.53 -12.18 4.96
CA ILE A 56 -8.06 -13.51 4.63
C ILE A 56 -6.89 -14.46 4.44
N ASN A 57 -6.77 -15.47 5.29
CA ASN A 57 -5.68 -16.44 5.25
C ASN A 57 -6.16 -17.76 4.64
N THR A 58 -5.40 -18.28 3.67
CA THR A 58 -5.56 -19.62 3.13
C THR A 58 -4.42 -20.53 3.59
N LEU A 59 -4.73 -21.80 3.80
CA LEU A 59 -3.79 -22.83 4.25
C LEU A 59 -3.74 -23.95 3.21
N TYR A 60 -2.54 -24.45 2.90
CA TYR A 60 -2.39 -25.63 2.06
C TYR A 60 -2.96 -26.87 2.78
N ASN A 61 -4.07 -27.41 2.27
CA ASN A 61 -4.92 -28.36 3.00
C ASN A 61 -4.23 -29.71 3.29
N ASP A 62 -3.39 -30.18 2.36
CA ASP A 62 -2.79 -31.52 2.43
C ASP A 62 -1.68 -31.62 3.47
N LEU A 63 -0.70 -30.70 3.44
CA LEU A 63 0.46 -30.71 4.36
C LEU A 63 0.35 -29.71 5.51
N GLN A 64 -0.51 -28.69 5.38
CA GLN A 64 -0.68 -27.61 6.37
C GLN A 64 0.62 -26.89 6.73
N ASP A 65 1.50 -26.69 5.73
CA ASP A 65 2.86 -26.17 5.89
C ASP A 65 3.13 -24.84 5.16
N SER A 66 2.14 -24.31 4.45
CA SER A 66 2.24 -23.03 3.73
C SER A 66 0.91 -22.28 3.76
N ASN A 67 1.01 -20.95 3.74
CA ASN A 67 -0.14 -20.05 3.67
C ASN A 67 -0.02 -19.03 2.55
N ILE A 68 -1.17 -18.53 2.10
CA ILE A 68 -1.28 -17.32 1.28
C ILE A 68 -2.28 -16.39 2.00
N VAL A 69 -1.92 -15.13 2.16
CA VAL A 69 -2.73 -14.15 2.86
C VAL A 69 -3.11 -13.00 1.93
N TYR A 70 -4.41 -12.72 1.84
CA TYR A 70 -4.98 -11.67 1.02
C TYR A 70 -5.50 -10.54 1.92
N PHE A 71 -5.23 -9.30 1.54
CA PHE A 71 -5.77 -8.11 2.21
C PHE A 71 -6.92 -7.58 1.37
N ASN A 72 -8.13 -7.75 1.85
CA ASN A 72 -9.34 -7.25 1.22
C ASN A 72 -9.68 -5.85 1.76
N ASP A 73 -10.04 -4.93 0.86
CA ASP A 73 -10.60 -3.63 1.21
C ASP A 73 -12.12 -3.75 1.34
N LEU A 74 -12.62 -3.72 2.57
CA LEU A 74 -14.05 -3.80 2.90
C LEU A 74 -14.86 -2.65 2.31
N SER A 75 -14.22 -1.53 1.97
CA SER A 75 -14.89 -0.37 1.37
C SER A 75 -15.15 -0.55 -0.13
N SER A 76 -14.54 -1.56 -0.75
CA SER A 76 -14.80 -1.94 -2.14
C SER A 76 -16.01 -2.88 -2.23
N SER A 77 -17.04 -2.47 -2.95
CA SER A 77 -18.24 -3.28 -3.19
C SER A 77 -17.97 -4.54 -4.02
N SER A 78 -16.88 -4.57 -4.77
CA SER A 78 -16.49 -5.69 -5.63
C SER A 78 -15.48 -6.64 -4.98
N GLY A 79 -15.08 -6.39 -3.72
CA GLY A 79 -14.16 -7.25 -2.99
C GLY A 79 -12.70 -7.14 -3.44
N GLU A 80 -12.25 -5.94 -3.82
CA GLU A 80 -10.88 -5.71 -4.27
C GLU A 80 -9.83 -6.18 -3.25
N ILE A 81 -8.76 -6.79 -3.77
CA ILE A 81 -7.59 -7.19 -2.98
C ILE A 81 -6.52 -6.12 -3.16
N ILE A 82 -6.05 -5.57 -2.04
CA ILE A 82 -5.10 -4.46 -2.00
C ILE A 82 -3.72 -4.87 -1.48
N ASN A 83 -3.50 -6.16 -1.17
CA ASN A 83 -2.19 -6.75 -0.93
C ASN A 83 -2.28 -8.28 -0.92
N VAL A 84 -1.18 -8.94 -1.27
CA VAL A 84 -1.05 -10.40 -1.21
C VAL A 84 0.33 -10.77 -0.65
N VAL A 85 0.33 -11.59 0.40
CA VAL A 85 1.54 -11.96 1.13
C VAL A 85 1.63 -13.47 1.30
N LYS A 86 2.80 -14.03 0.98
CA LYS A 86 3.17 -15.41 1.32
C LYS A 86 4.16 -15.37 2.50
N PRO A 87 3.72 -15.63 3.75
CA PRO A 87 4.60 -15.64 4.90
C PRO A 87 5.61 -16.81 4.82
N ASN A 88 6.73 -16.69 5.54
CA ASN A 88 7.73 -17.75 5.66
C ASN A 88 7.46 -18.72 6.83
N TYR A 89 6.28 -18.63 7.44
CA TYR A 89 5.80 -19.49 8.51
C TYR A 89 4.30 -19.78 8.31
N VAL A 90 3.82 -20.84 8.97
CA VAL A 90 2.42 -21.27 8.89
C VAL A 90 1.51 -20.43 9.79
N ILE A 91 0.31 -20.13 9.34
CA ILE A 91 -0.74 -19.44 10.10
C ILE A 91 -1.91 -20.40 10.33
N ILE A 92 -2.05 -20.91 11.56
CA ILE A 92 -3.15 -21.79 11.98
C ILE A 92 -4.31 -21.00 12.58
N ASP A 93 -3.97 -19.98 13.36
CA ASP A 93 -4.90 -19.05 14.00
C ASP A 93 -4.23 -17.68 14.09
N MET A 94 -5.01 -16.61 14.00
CA MET A 94 -4.50 -15.23 14.02
C MET A 94 -5.44 -14.27 14.76
N GLN A 95 -4.87 -13.36 15.54
CA GLN A 95 -5.60 -12.25 16.15
C GLN A 95 -4.76 -10.97 16.14
N TYR A 96 -5.43 -9.83 16.15
CA TYR A 96 -4.79 -8.53 16.22
C TYR A 96 -4.58 -8.10 17.67
N ASN A 97 -3.37 -7.66 18.01
CA ASN A 97 -3.08 -7.05 19.30
C ASN A 97 -3.00 -5.53 19.15
N ILE A 98 -4.02 -4.81 19.63
CA ILE A 98 -4.07 -3.34 19.49
C ILE A 98 -3.00 -2.60 20.30
N TYR A 99 -2.56 -3.14 21.43
CA TYR A 99 -1.52 -2.50 22.25
C TYR A 99 -0.14 -2.60 21.59
N LEU A 100 0.13 -3.75 20.94
CA LEU A 100 1.37 -3.97 20.21
C LEU A 100 1.30 -3.48 18.75
N GLU A 101 0.11 -3.31 18.18
CA GLU A 101 -0.16 -3.06 16.75
C GLU A 101 0.47 -4.14 15.84
N LEU A 102 0.39 -5.39 16.29
CA LEU A 102 0.95 -6.56 15.61
C LEU A 102 -0.11 -7.64 15.44
N ILE A 103 0.05 -8.45 14.39
CA ILE A 103 -0.74 -9.66 14.19
C ILE A 103 -0.08 -10.80 14.95
N MET A 104 -0.80 -11.39 15.88
CA MET A 104 -0.37 -12.58 16.63
C MET A 104 -0.81 -13.83 15.88
N VAL A 105 0.09 -14.78 15.72
CA VAL A 105 -0.13 -16.00 14.96
C VAL A 105 0.32 -17.24 15.73
N THR A 106 -0.43 -18.33 15.56
CA THR A 106 0.01 -19.68 15.96
C THR A 106 0.47 -20.51 14.76
N ASN A 107 1.55 -21.29 14.92
CA ASN A 107 2.11 -22.15 13.86
C ASN A 107 2.43 -23.58 14.32
N TYR A 108 1.64 -24.12 15.28
CA TYR A 108 1.88 -25.37 16.01
C TYR A 108 3.10 -25.40 16.95
N TYR A 109 4.15 -24.64 16.67
CA TYR A 109 5.41 -24.71 17.42
C TYR A 109 5.75 -23.44 18.20
N SER A 110 5.15 -22.31 17.82
CA SER A 110 5.47 -21.01 18.35
C SER A 110 4.29 -20.04 18.27
N LEU A 111 4.32 -19.06 19.17
CA LEU A 111 3.55 -17.82 19.07
C LEU A 111 4.41 -16.81 18.30
N VAL A 112 3.94 -16.34 17.16
CA VAL A 112 4.64 -15.39 16.29
C VAL A 112 3.93 -14.04 16.37
N PHE A 113 4.69 -12.96 16.51
CA PHE A 113 4.20 -11.59 16.41
C PHE A 113 4.71 -11.00 15.10
N ALA A 114 3.79 -10.58 14.25
CA ALA A 114 4.05 -10.25 12.86
C ALA A 114 3.65 -8.82 12.52
N ASP A 115 4.44 -8.20 11.67
CA ASP A 115 4.20 -6.88 11.11
C ASP A 115 2.94 -6.87 10.22
N PRO A 116 2.02 -5.90 10.39
CA PRO A 116 0.74 -5.87 9.65
C PRO A 116 0.89 -5.56 8.16
N TYR A 117 1.99 -4.95 7.70
CA TYR A 117 2.21 -4.68 6.27
C TYR A 117 2.74 -5.90 5.51
N THR A 118 3.65 -6.64 6.13
CA THR A 118 4.48 -7.64 5.44
C THR A 118 4.29 -9.07 5.95
N LEU A 119 3.63 -9.25 7.09
CA LEU A 119 3.57 -10.49 7.87
C LEU A 119 4.97 -11.10 8.12
N LYS A 120 6.02 -10.28 8.14
CA LYS A 120 7.33 -10.70 8.62
C LYS A 120 7.27 -10.83 10.13
N ALA A 121 7.81 -11.93 10.65
CA ALA A 121 7.92 -12.13 12.09
C ALA A 121 8.86 -11.06 12.68
N VAL A 122 8.31 -10.24 13.59
CA VAL A 122 9.09 -9.30 14.40
C VAL A 122 9.81 -10.05 15.51
N TYR A 123 9.09 -10.96 16.18
CA TYR A 123 9.65 -11.94 17.10
C TYR A 123 8.75 -13.17 17.21
N SER A 124 9.30 -14.26 17.74
CA SER A 124 8.62 -15.54 17.91
C SER A 124 9.04 -16.21 19.22
N VAL A 125 8.09 -16.84 19.90
CA VAL A 125 8.31 -17.56 21.15
C VAL A 125 7.94 -19.04 20.98
N PRO A 126 8.87 -19.98 21.24
CA PRO A 126 8.62 -21.40 21.06
C PRO A 126 7.65 -21.92 22.13
N ILE A 127 6.48 -22.35 21.67
CA ILE A 127 5.40 -22.92 22.48
C ILE A 127 4.87 -24.14 21.69
N PRO A 128 5.39 -25.34 21.96
CA PRO A 128 5.04 -26.51 21.15
C PRO A 128 3.59 -26.90 21.36
N GLN A 129 3.00 -27.52 20.33
CA GLN A 129 1.63 -28.01 20.33
C GLN A 129 0.57 -26.91 20.46
N LEU A 130 0.83 -25.72 19.93
CA LEU A 130 -0.09 -24.59 19.99
C LEU A 130 -1.18 -24.71 18.91
N GLN A 131 -2.45 -24.73 19.32
CA GLN A 131 -3.60 -24.96 18.42
C GLN A 131 -4.42 -23.69 18.17
N GLY A 132 -4.47 -22.78 19.14
CA GLY A 132 -5.25 -21.56 19.03
C GLY A 132 -4.82 -20.52 20.04
N LEU A 133 -5.27 -19.29 19.83
CA LEU A 133 -5.03 -18.19 20.75
C LEU A 133 -6.31 -17.38 20.97
N PHE A 134 -6.41 -16.72 22.12
CA PHE A 134 -7.50 -15.81 22.43
C PHE A 134 -7.01 -14.65 23.29
N LEU A 135 -7.08 -13.42 22.76
CA LEU A 135 -6.74 -12.20 23.51
C LEU A 135 -7.77 -11.96 24.62
N ILE A 136 -7.29 -11.75 25.84
CA ILE A 136 -8.16 -11.30 26.94
C ILE A 136 -8.25 -9.78 26.83
N GLU A 137 -9.37 -9.30 26.29
CA GLU A 137 -9.65 -7.87 26.12
C GLU A 137 -9.42 -7.07 27.42
N GLU A 138 -8.98 -5.83 27.28
CA GLU A 138 -8.63 -4.91 28.38
C GLU A 138 -7.48 -5.38 29.29
N THR A 139 -6.70 -6.39 28.87
CA THR A 139 -5.53 -6.88 29.62
C THR A 139 -4.31 -7.10 28.74
N ASN A 140 -3.16 -7.34 29.37
CA ASN A 140 -1.91 -7.70 28.69
C ASN A 140 -1.78 -9.20 28.39
N TYR A 141 -2.88 -9.95 28.46
CA TYR A 141 -2.85 -11.41 28.49
C TYR A 141 -3.51 -12.07 27.29
N ILE A 142 -2.93 -13.19 26.87
CA ILE A 142 -3.47 -14.08 25.82
C ILE A 142 -3.62 -15.49 26.42
N ILE A 143 -4.75 -16.13 26.12
CA ILE A 143 -4.95 -17.56 26.36
C ILE A 143 -4.38 -18.32 25.17
N LEU A 144 -3.44 -19.21 25.43
CA LEU A 144 -2.85 -20.10 24.45
C LEU A 144 -3.41 -21.50 24.66
N THR A 145 -4.15 -22.00 23.67
CA THR A 145 -4.75 -23.34 23.69
C THR A 145 -3.76 -24.33 23.10
N ARG A 146 -3.32 -25.33 23.89
CA ARG A 146 -2.47 -26.42 23.39
C ARG A 146 -3.30 -27.62 22.94
N PHE A 147 -2.72 -28.51 22.13
CA PHE A 147 -3.41 -29.73 21.64
C PHE A 147 -3.97 -30.61 22.75
N TYR A 148 -3.22 -30.80 23.83
CA TYR A 148 -3.68 -31.56 25.01
C TYR A 148 -4.19 -30.60 26.07
N ASN A 149 -4.96 -31.12 27.05
CA ASN A 149 -5.71 -30.38 28.10
C ASN A 149 -4.87 -29.45 29.00
N GLN A 150 -4.27 -28.47 28.34
CA GLN A 150 -3.31 -27.50 28.81
C GLN A 150 -3.65 -26.16 28.17
N LEU A 151 -3.73 -25.14 29.02
CA LEU A 151 -3.87 -23.74 28.61
C LEU A 151 -2.72 -22.97 29.23
N GLN A 152 -2.24 -21.94 28.54
CA GLN A 152 -1.26 -21.01 29.10
C GLN A 152 -1.80 -19.59 29.02
N ILE A 153 -1.61 -18.81 30.08
CA ILE A 153 -1.77 -17.36 30.03
C ILE A 153 -0.39 -16.77 29.75
N TYR A 154 -0.30 -16.02 28.67
CA TYR A 154 0.91 -15.38 28.20
C TYR A 154 0.78 -13.86 28.31
N ASP A 155 1.73 -13.22 28.98
CA ASP A 155 1.83 -11.76 29.04
C ASP A 155 2.64 -11.28 27.83
N PHE A 156 1.97 -10.58 26.90
CA PHE A 156 2.62 -10.11 25.68
C PHE A 156 3.50 -8.88 25.87
N MET A 157 3.30 -8.12 26.96
CA MET A 157 4.17 -6.98 27.29
C MET A 157 5.48 -7.48 27.94
N GLN A 158 5.39 -8.46 28.83
CA GLN A 158 6.58 -9.09 29.45
C GLN A 158 7.19 -10.21 28.60
N GLN A 159 6.51 -10.60 27.53
CA GLN A 159 6.91 -11.65 26.59
C GLN A 159 7.20 -13.01 27.27
N LYS A 160 6.34 -13.43 28.21
CA LYS A 160 6.52 -14.70 28.92
C LYS A 160 5.19 -15.35 29.35
N PRO A 161 5.14 -16.68 29.48
CA PRO A 161 4.02 -17.34 30.14
C PRO A 161 3.99 -16.96 31.63
N VAL A 162 2.83 -16.53 32.12
CA VAL A 162 2.61 -16.12 33.51
C VAL A 162 1.78 -17.14 34.30
N LEU A 163 0.99 -17.97 33.61
CA LEU A 163 0.22 -19.06 34.22
C LEU A 163 0.16 -20.25 33.26
N THR A 164 0.31 -21.47 33.78
CA THR A 164 0.05 -22.72 33.04
C THR A 164 -1.01 -23.51 33.78
N MET A 165 -2.09 -23.84 33.10
CA MET A 165 -3.20 -24.66 33.58
C MET A 165 -3.10 -26.03 32.91
N ASP A 166 -2.90 -27.11 33.66
CA ASP A 166 -2.77 -28.48 33.12
C ASP A 166 -3.65 -29.48 33.87
N ASN A 167 -4.57 -30.13 33.15
CA ASN A 167 -5.42 -31.20 33.67
C ASN A 167 -5.36 -32.49 32.87
N SER A 168 -4.28 -32.69 32.13
CA SER A 168 -4.08 -33.90 31.34
C SER A 168 -4.13 -35.18 32.19
N LYS A 169 -3.91 -35.08 33.51
CA LYS A 169 -3.96 -36.21 34.46
C LYS A 169 -5.33 -36.43 35.13
N THR A 170 -6.12 -35.37 35.27
CA THR A 170 -7.37 -35.36 36.05
C THR A 170 -8.60 -35.40 35.16
N LEU A 171 -8.47 -35.04 33.88
CA LEU A 171 -9.57 -35.08 32.94
C LEU A 171 -9.98 -36.52 32.61
N GLU A 172 -11.29 -36.75 32.57
CA GLU A 172 -11.88 -37.99 32.05
C GLU A 172 -11.35 -38.27 30.63
N LYS A 173 -10.87 -39.50 30.41
CA LYS A 173 -10.42 -39.95 29.09
C LYS A 173 -11.59 -40.51 28.29
N SER A 174 -11.42 -40.59 26.97
CA SER A 174 -12.35 -41.32 26.12
C SER A 174 -12.46 -42.79 26.56
N PRO A 175 -13.61 -43.46 26.32
CA PRO A 175 -13.84 -44.84 26.75
C PRO A 175 -12.79 -45.85 26.27
N ASP A 176 -12.08 -45.57 25.18
CA ASP A 176 -10.99 -46.36 24.59
C ASP A 176 -9.59 -46.02 25.16
N GLY A 177 -9.49 -45.03 26.05
CA GLY A 177 -8.24 -44.56 26.65
C GLY A 177 -7.44 -43.56 25.79
N SER A 178 -7.98 -43.13 24.64
CA SER A 178 -7.34 -42.13 23.78
C SER A 178 -7.30 -40.73 24.43
N LYS A 179 -6.37 -39.88 23.95
CA LYS A 179 -6.26 -38.49 24.39
C LYS A 179 -7.21 -37.62 23.57
N ALA A 180 -7.98 -36.78 24.25
CA ALA A 180 -8.82 -35.77 23.60
C ALA A 180 -7.98 -34.55 23.18
N TYR A 181 -8.11 -34.14 21.92
CA TYR A 181 -7.52 -32.92 21.37
C TYR A 181 -8.41 -31.72 21.67
N GLN A 182 -7.80 -30.61 22.12
CA GLN A 182 -8.49 -29.32 22.29
C GLN A 182 -8.44 -28.51 21.00
N TYR A 183 -9.50 -27.76 20.70
CA TYR A 183 -9.61 -27.00 19.44
C TYR A 183 -9.73 -25.49 19.62
N GLN A 184 -10.34 -25.01 20.70
CA GLN A 184 -10.46 -23.58 21.00
C GLN A 184 -10.78 -23.33 22.46
N SER A 185 -10.38 -22.15 22.92
CA SER A 185 -10.76 -21.61 24.20
C SER A 185 -11.32 -20.20 24.02
N LYS A 186 -12.35 -19.85 24.80
CA LYS A 186 -12.86 -18.47 24.94
C LYS A 186 -13.06 -18.17 26.42
N ILE A 187 -12.86 -16.91 26.81
CA ILE A 187 -13.16 -16.43 28.17
C ILE A 187 -14.49 -15.69 28.16
N TYR A 188 -15.29 -15.89 29.21
CA TYR A 188 -16.55 -15.19 29.42
C TYR A 188 -16.65 -14.66 30.84
N THR A 189 -17.22 -13.47 30.98
CA THR A 189 -17.64 -12.91 32.27
C THR A 189 -19.09 -13.32 32.54
N LEU A 190 -19.33 -13.92 33.70
CA LEU A 190 -20.66 -14.31 34.20
C LEU A 190 -21.39 -13.11 34.82
N LYS A 191 -22.72 -13.20 35.02
CA LYS A 191 -23.50 -12.10 35.66
C LYS A 191 -22.98 -11.71 37.04
N ASN A 192 -22.36 -12.65 37.77
CA ASN A 192 -21.78 -12.40 39.10
C ASN A 192 -20.35 -11.79 39.06
N GLY A 193 -19.82 -11.47 37.87
CA GLY A 193 -18.47 -10.92 37.67
C GLY A 193 -17.35 -11.95 37.60
N GLN A 194 -17.62 -13.23 37.88
CA GLN A 194 -16.60 -14.28 37.75
C GLN A 194 -16.27 -14.54 36.28
N LYS A 195 -14.98 -14.78 35.99
CA LYS A 195 -14.52 -15.12 34.65
C LYS A 195 -14.34 -16.63 34.54
N ILE A 196 -14.84 -17.20 33.44
CA ILE A 196 -14.67 -18.61 33.10
C ILE A 196 -14.00 -18.76 31.74
N ILE A 197 -13.14 -19.77 31.59
CA ILE A 197 -12.60 -20.17 30.30
C ILE A 197 -13.32 -21.44 29.86
N LEU A 198 -14.04 -21.37 28.75
CA LEU A 198 -14.62 -22.55 28.09
C LEU A 198 -13.64 -23.05 27.04
N THR A 199 -13.41 -24.37 27.00
CA THR A 199 -12.57 -25.02 25.99
C THR A 199 -13.27 -26.24 25.43
N THR A 200 -13.30 -26.37 24.10
CA THR A 200 -13.86 -27.56 23.45
C THR A 200 -12.77 -28.56 23.10
N ASN A 201 -13.04 -29.83 23.37
CA ASN A 201 -12.21 -30.96 22.97
C ASN A 201 -13.05 -32.09 22.36
N ASP A 202 -12.41 -33.18 21.95
CA ASP A 202 -13.09 -34.34 21.33
C ASP A 202 -14.23 -34.96 22.16
N MET A 203 -14.25 -34.74 23.48
CA MET A 203 -15.21 -35.36 24.40
C MET A 203 -16.35 -34.41 24.82
N GLY A 204 -16.19 -33.10 24.62
CA GLY A 204 -17.18 -32.09 25.01
C GLY A 204 -16.55 -30.75 25.39
N VAL A 205 -17.31 -29.91 26.10
CA VAL A 205 -16.85 -28.61 26.57
C VAL A 205 -16.43 -28.70 28.04
N ILE A 206 -15.18 -28.34 28.30
CA ILE A 206 -14.62 -28.22 29.64
C ILE A 206 -14.54 -26.76 30.07
N TYR A 207 -14.51 -26.51 31.37
CA TYR A 207 -14.38 -25.14 31.86
C TYR A 207 -13.50 -24.98 33.10
N TRP A 208 -12.99 -23.75 33.21
CA TRP A 208 -12.14 -23.27 34.29
C TRP A 208 -12.74 -21.99 34.86
N ILE A 209 -12.67 -21.82 36.18
CA ILE A 209 -12.86 -20.52 36.82
C ILE A 209 -11.48 -19.88 36.94
N ILE A 210 -11.34 -18.62 36.51
CA ILE A 210 -10.07 -17.91 36.53
C ILE A 210 -10.22 -16.54 37.19
N ASP A 211 -9.26 -16.24 38.05
CA ASP A 211 -8.99 -14.88 38.51
C ASP A 211 -7.79 -14.35 37.71
N VAL A 212 -8.08 -13.50 36.74
CA VAL A 212 -7.07 -12.95 35.82
C VAL A 212 -6.16 -11.94 36.51
N GLU A 213 -6.62 -11.30 37.59
CA GLU A 213 -5.83 -10.32 38.35
C GLU A 213 -4.80 -11.02 39.23
N ASN A 214 -5.24 -12.04 39.98
CA ASN A 214 -4.37 -12.81 40.87
C ASN A 214 -3.65 -13.98 40.17
N LEU A 215 -3.94 -14.22 38.89
CA LEU A 215 -3.43 -15.34 38.10
C LEU A 215 -3.64 -16.70 38.79
N THR A 216 -4.81 -16.88 39.39
CA THR A 216 -5.22 -18.15 40.01
C THR A 216 -6.34 -18.79 39.24
N TYR A 217 -6.45 -20.13 39.30
CA TYR A 217 -7.48 -20.85 38.59
C TYR A 217 -8.01 -22.04 39.39
N GLN A 218 -9.24 -22.42 39.10
CA GLN A 218 -9.85 -23.66 39.55
C GLN A 218 -10.42 -24.39 38.34
N PHE A 219 -10.03 -25.66 38.18
CA PHE A 219 -10.70 -26.51 37.21
C PHE A 219 -11.93 -27.15 37.79
N ILE A 220 -13.00 -27.22 37.00
CA ILE A 220 -14.22 -27.88 37.43
C ILE A 220 -14.44 -29.21 36.69
N GLY A 221 -14.35 -29.23 35.35
CA GLY A 221 -14.59 -30.44 34.59
C GLY A 221 -15.31 -30.19 33.27
N TYR A 222 -15.96 -31.24 32.77
CA TYR A 222 -16.91 -31.15 31.67
C TYR A 222 -18.22 -30.51 32.14
N ILE A 223 -18.84 -29.73 31.25
CA ILE A 223 -20.27 -29.46 31.34
C ILE A 223 -20.96 -30.75 30.89
N GLU A 224 -21.59 -31.47 31.81
CA GLU A 224 -22.11 -32.84 31.57
C GLU A 224 -23.03 -32.90 30.34
N GLN A 225 -23.87 -31.89 30.14
CA GLN A 225 -24.78 -31.78 28.99
C GLN A 225 -24.05 -31.64 27.64
N SER A 226 -22.79 -31.21 27.64
CA SER A 226 -21.99 -31.02 26.43
C SER A 226 -21.17 -32.26 26.03
N LYS A 227 -21.20 -33.34 26.83
CA LYS A 227 -20.44 -34.55 26.49
C LYS A 227 -20.93 -35.18 25.19
N VAL A 228 -20.01 -35.70 24.41
CA VAL A 228 -20.31 -36.49 23.20
C VAL A 228 -20.74 -37.89 23.60
N LYS A 229 -21.56 -38.56 22.76
CA LYS A 229 -22.13 -39.88 23.09
C LYS A 229 -21.13 -41.00 22.77
N LYS A 230 -20.32 -40.84 21.72
CA LYS A 230 -19.30 -41.79 21.27
C LYS A 230 -18.08 -41.06 20.71
N GLN A 231 -16.95 -41.76 20.69
CA GLN A 231 -15.75 -41.30 20.02
C GLN A 231 -15.98 -41.23 18.50
N GLY A 232 -15.58 -40.12 17.88
CA GLY A 232 -15.84 -39.86 16.46
C GLY A 232 -17.06 -38.96 16.19
N ASP A 233 -17.87 -38.65 17.21
CA ASP A 233 -19.03 -37.74 17.13
C ASP A 233 -18.63 -36.26 16.85
N LYS A 234 -17.34 -35.99 16.59
CA LYS A 234 -16.70 -34.68 16.47
C LYS A 234 -16.89 -33.81 17.73
N PHE A 235 -16.11 -32.74 17.85
CA PHE A 235 -16.18 -31.85 19.02
C PHE A 235 -17.49 -31.03 19.01
N ARG A 236 -17.93 -30.55 20.18
CA ARG A 236 -19.08 -29.65 20.27
C ARG A 236 -18.69 -28.18 20.15
N GLN A 237 -19.44 -27.44 19.36
CA GLN A 237 -19.34 -25.99 19.32
C GLN A 237 -20.12 -25.34 20.45
N PHE A 238 -19.70 -24.15 20.85
CA PHE A 238 -20.35 -23.43 21.93
C PHE A 238 -20.45 -21.93 21.66
N GLN A 239 -21.53 -21.34 22.16
CA GLN A 239 -21.75 -19.89 22.19
C GLN A 239 -22.42 -19.51 23.51
N LYS A 240 -22.03 -18.40 24.13
CA LYS A 240 -22.72 -17.84 25.30
C LYS A 240 -23.70 -16.76 24.86
N HIS A 241 -24.86 -16.69 25.52
CA HIS A 241 -25.74 -15.54 25.40
C HIS A 241 -25.03 -14.26 25.91
N PRO A 242 -25.11 -13.11 25.19
CA PRO A 242 -24.35 -11.91 25.52
C PRO A 242 -24.51 -11.45 26.97
N THR A 243 -25.74 -11.34 27.45
CA THR A 243 -26.07 -10.81 28.79
C THR A 243 -26.51 -11.87 29.82
N LYS A 244 -26.68 -13.13 29.41
CA LYS A 244 -27.25 -14.19 30.24
C LYS A 244 -26.24 -15.31 30.45
N ASP A 245 -26.31 -15.98 31.59
CA ASP A 245 -25.49 -17.16 31.86
C ASP A 245 -26.13 -18.41 31.26
N ILE A 246 -26.45 -18.31 29.96
CA ILE A 246 -27.02 -19.35 29.12
C ILE A 246 -26.01 -19.68 28.02
N PHE A 247 -25.79 -20.96 27.79
CA PHE A 247 -24.87 -21.50 26.81
C PHE A 247 -25.63 -22.34 25.79
N PHE A 248 -25.26 -22.19 24.53
CA PHE A 248 -25.73 -22.99 23.41
C PHE A 248 -24.61 -23.95 23.02
N PHE A 249 -24.92 -25.24 22.92
CA PHE A 249 -23.98 -26.26 22.46
C PHE A 249 -24.51 -26.91 21.18
N GLY A 250 -23.70 -26.93 20.13
CA GLY A 250 -23.99 -27.58 18.85
C GLY A 250 -23.15 -28.84 18.72
N GLY A 251 -23.75 -29.93 18.26
CA GLY A 251 -23.05 -31.22 18.11
C GLY A 251 -23.57 -32.05 16.94
N GLN A 252 -23.23 -33.34 16.95
CA GLN A 252 -23.65 -34.31 15.94
C GLN A 252 -25.18 -34.42 15.83
N ASN A 253 -25.65 -34.86 14.67
CA ASN A 253 -27.07 -34.98 14.32
C ASN A 253 -27.81 -33.63 14.35
N LEU A 254 -27.09 -32.54 14.09
CA LEU A 254 -27.61 -31.19 14.16
C LEU A 254 -28.29 -30.89 15.52
N GLU A 255 -27.77 -31.48 16.60
CA GLU A 255 -28.29 -31.35 17.96
C GLU A 255 -27.82 -30.03 18.58
N ILE A 256 -28.77 -29.25 19.08
CA ILE A 256 -28.55 -28.02 19.83
C ILE A 256 -29.10 -28.19 21.24
N ILE A 257 -28.23 -27.95 22.22
CA ILE A 257 -28.55 -28.05 23.64
C ILE A 257 -28.42 -26.65 24.25
N VAL A 258 -29.48 -26.19 24.91
CA VAL A 258 -29.47 -24.92 25.64
C VAL A 258 -29.37 -25.19 27.14
N VAL A 259 -28.36 -24.61 27.78
CA VAL A 259 -28.06 -24.86 29.19
C VAL A 259 -27.91 -23.55 29.94
N LYS A 260 -28.62 -23.42 31.06
CA LYS A 260 -28.48 -22.32 32.01
C LYS A 260 -27.53 -22.72 33.14
N LEU A 261 -26.60 -21.85 33.45
CA LEU A 261 -25.77 -21.95 34.63
C LEU A 261 -26.57 -21.48 35.87
N ILE A 262 -26.69 -22.35 36.86
CA ILE A 262 -27.36 -22.06 38.13
C ILE A 262 -26.32 -21.65 39.17
N ASP A 263 -25.27 -22.47 39.31
CA ASP A 263 -24.14 -22.18 40.20
C ASP A 263 -22.87 -22.82 39.65
N ILE A 264 -21.88 -21.96 39.38
CA ILE A 264 -20.59 -22.36 38.81
C ILE A 264 -19.68 -23.07 39.80
N GLN A 265 -19.82 -22.77 41.10
CA GLN A 265 -18.99 -23.33 42.17
C GLN A 265 -19.35 -24.80 42.43
N THR A 266 -20.64 -25.13 42.29
CA THR A 266 -21.16 -26.50 42.49
C THR A 266 -21.35 -27.27 41.18
N ASN A 267 -20.91 -26.72 40.04
CA ASN A 267 -21.10 -27.31 38.70
C ASN A 267 -22.59 -27.61 38.38
N GLN A 268 -23.49 -26.73 38.80
CA GLN A 268 -24.93 -26.90 38.60
C GLN A 268 -25.39 -26.20 37.33
N PHE A 269 -25.70 -27.02 36.33
CA PHE A 269 -26.25 -26.61 35.04
C PHE A 269 -27.64 -27.21 34.84
N GLN A 270 -28.59 -26.38 34.39
CA GLN A 270 -29.95 -26.78 34.05
C GLN A 270 -30.12 -26.75 32.53
N THR A 271 -30.47 -27.89 31.92
CA THR A 271 -30.92 -27.91 30.52
C THR A 271 -32.25 -27.17 30.42
N LEU A 272 -32.29 -26.12 29.59
CA LEU A 272 -33.52 -25.39 29.30
C LEU A 272 -34.27 -26.02 28.13
N ASP A 273 -33.54 -26.43 27.10
CA ASP A 273 -34.12 -27.06 25.91
C ASP A 273 -33.09 -27.90 25.14
N THR A 274 -33.57 -28.79 24.28
CA THR A 274 -32.75 -29.59 23.37
C THR A 274 -33.54 -29.93 22.11
N MET A 275 -32.95 -29.69 20.95
CA MET A 275 -33.57 -29.96 19.65
C MET A 275 -32.54 -30.55 18.68
N SER A 276 -32.94 -31.51 17.85
CA SER A 276 -32.22 -31.86 16.61
C SER A 276 -33.04 -31.31 15.45
N LEU A 277 -32.41 -30.52 14.57
CA LEU A 277 -33.14 -29.79 13.51
C LEU A 277 -33.95 -30.71 12.58
N TYR A 278 -33.50 -31.96 12.38
CA TYR A 278 -34.21 -32.95 11.56
C TYR A 278 -34.47 -34.26 12.30
N ASP A 279 -34.81 -34.21 13.58
CA ASP A 279 -35.17 -35.39 14.38
C ASP A 279 -34.12 -36.54 14.30
N ASN A 280 -32.83 -36.18 14.23
CA ASN A 280 -31.67 -37.08 14.08
C ASN A 280 -31.62 -37.89 12.76
N GLN A 281 -32.25 -37.41 11.68
CA GLN A 281 -32.16 -38.05 10.35
C GLN A 281 -30.76 -37.91 9.71
N TYR A 282 -30.03 -36.86 10.04
CA TYR A 282 -28.68 -36.59 9.56
C TYR A 282 -27.65 -36.86 10.65
N THR A 283 -26.41 -37.14 10.24
CA THR A 283 -25.27 -37.33 11.16
C THR A 283 -24.35 -36.12 11.21
N ASP A 284 -24.68 -35.06 10.49
CA ASP A 284 -23.86 -33.87 10.36
C ASP A 284 -23.72 -33.13 11.70
N PRO A 285 -22.50 -32.67 12.04
CA PRO A 285 -22.27 -31.88 13.25
C PRO A 285 -22.54 -30.39 13.01
N ILE A 286 -23.01 -29.70 14.03
CA ILE A 286 -22.97 -28.24 14.05
C ILE A 286 -21.54 -27.79 14.35
N THR A 287 -20.90 -27.18 13.35
CA THR A 287 -19.51 -26.70 13.37
C THR A 287 -19.41 -25.20 13.63
N ASN A 288 -20.53 -24.47 13.62
CA ASN A 288 -20.59 -23.04 13.92
C ASN A 288 -21.87 -22.66 14.69
N LEU A 289 -21.76 -21.71 15.62
CA LEU A 289 -22.88 -21.14 16.37
C LEU A 289 -22.69 -19.64 16.56
N TYR A 290 -23.74 -18.85 16.33
CA TYR A 290 -23.74 -17.42 16.55
C TYR A 290 -25.12 -16.92 16.99
N TYR A 291 -25.20 -16.31 18.17
CA TYR A 291 -26.42 -15.68 18.67
C TYR A 291 -26.43 -14.21 18.29
N THR A 292 -27.54 -13.71 17.76
CA THR A 292 -27.74 -12.27 17.49
C THR A 292 -29.21 -11.88 17.56
N LEU A 293 -29.47 -10.58 17.53
CA LEU A 293 -30.80 -10.02 17.36
C LEU A 293 -30.97 -9.56 15.90
N VAL A 294 -32.05 -9.98 15.25
CA VAL A 294 -32.38 -9.62 13.87
C VAL A 294 -33.65 -8.78 13.85
N LEU A 295 -33.65 -7.68 13.11
CA LEU A 295 -34.85 -6.84 12.97
C LEU A 295 -35.88 -7.56 12.09
N GLY A 296 -37.05 -7.87 12.63
CA GLY A 296 -38.15 -8.47 11.87
C GLY A 296 -38.97 -7.45 11.09
N ASP A 297 -39.84 -7.93 10.20
CA ASP A 297 -40.71 -7.10 9.33
C ASP A 297 -41.65 -6.15 10.10
N ASN A 298 -41.95 -6.48 11.36
CA ASN A 298 -42.76 -5.66 12.26
C ASN A 298 -41.94 -4.57 13.00
N GLY A 299 -40.64 -4.43 12.70
CA GLY A 299 -39.71 -3.52 13.35
C GLY A 299 -39.26 -3.94 14.75
N GLN A 300 -39.58 -5.16 15.19
CA GLN A 300 -39.12 -5.69 16.48
C GLN A 300 -37.85 -6.53 16.31
N LEU A 301 -36.96 -6.49 17.31
CA LEU A 301 -35.76 -7.32 17.36
C LEU A 301 -36.13 -8.73 17.83
N ASN A 302 -35.85 -9.72 16.99
CA ASN A 302 -36.08 -11.13 17.27
C ASN A 302 -34.76 -11.83 17.59
N PRO A 303 -34.67 -12.61 18.69
CA PRO A 303 -33.47 -13.37 19.00
C PRO A 303 -33.36 -14.59 18.08
N ILE A 304 -32.23 -14.70 17.39
CA ILE A 304 -31.91 -15.76 16.43
C ILE A 304 -30.61 -16.43 16.86
N LEU A 305 -30.61 -17.76 16.82
CA LEU A 305 -29.39 -18.57 16.84
C LEU A 305 -29.09 -19.05 15.41
N TRP A 306 -28.01 -18.54 14.84
CA TRP A 306 -27.45 -19.05 13.61
C TRP A 306 -26.59 -20.28 13.93
N ALA A 307 -26.88 -21.40 13.29
CA ALA A 307 -26.10 -22.63 13.40
C ALA A 307 -25.59 -23.05 12.01
N GLY A 308 -24.38 -23.57 11.92
CA GLY A 308 -23.80 -24.02 10.65
C GLY A 308 -23.28 -25.43 10.72
N ASP A 309 -23.52 -26.23 9.68
CA ASP A 309 -22.82 -27.49 9.44
C ASP A 309 -21.75 -27.31 8.35
N ASN A 310 -21.55 -28.25 7.42
CA ASN A 310 -20.65 -28.11 6.28
C ASN A 310 -21.33 -27.58 4.99
N TYR A 311 -22.67 -27.64 4.93
CA TYR A 311 -23.46 -27.45 3.71
C TYR A 311 -24.61 -26.43 3.88
N TYR A 312 -24.95 -26.06 5.11
CA TYR A 312 -26.08 -25.23 5.45
C TYR A 312 -25.79 -24.27 6.60
N VAL A 313 -26.41 -23.10 6.51
CA VAL A 313 -26.65 -22.17 7.62
C VAL A 313 -28.12 -22.31 8.02
N TYR A 314 -28.37 -22.50 9.30
CA TYR A 314 -29.69 -22.59 9.90
C TYR A 314 -30.00 -21.33 10.71
N SER A 315 -31.13 -20.70 10.41
CA SER A 315 -31.72 -19.64 11.25
C SER A 315 -32.68 -20.29 12.23
N ILE A 316 -32.44 -20.17 13.54
CA ILE A 316 -33.30 -20.78 14.56
C ILE A 316 -33.88 -19.69 15.44
N THR A 317 -35.20 -19.60 15.46
CA THR A 317 -35.93 -18.65 16.30
C THR A 317 -35.82 -19.05 17.77
N LEU A 318 -35.59 -18.06 18.65
CA LEU A 318 -35.53 -18.29 20.09
C LEU A 318 -36.75 -17.67 20.78
N ASN A 319 -37.41 -18.45 21.63
CA ASN A 319 -38.52 -17.95 22.46
C ASN A 319 -38.04 -17.81 23.90
N GLU A 320 -37.70 -16.59 24.29
CA GLU A 320 -37.16 -16.26 25.61
C GLU A 320 -38.25 -15.76 26.55
N SER A 321 -38.29 -16.30 27.77
CA SER A 321 -39.09 -15.72 28.85
C SER A 321 -38.45 -14.45 29.43
N ALA A 322 -39.27 -13.52 29.91
CA ALA A 322 -38.81 -12.24 30.45
C ALA A 322 -37.95 -12.37 31.73
N ASP A 323 -38.06 -13.49 32.46
CA ASP A 323 -37.37 -13.76 33.73
C ASP A 323 -36.18 -14.72 33.58
N ASP A 324 -35.78 -15.04 32.35
CA ASP A 324 -34.72 -16.01 32.01
C ASP A 324 -34.98 -17.42 32.56
N SER A 325 -36.20 -17.75 32.98
CA SER A 325 -36.53 -19.07 33.54
C SER A 325 -36.64 -20.16 32.48
N SER A 326 -36.97 -19.76 31.25
CA SER A 326 -37.09 -20.63 30.08
C SER A 326 -36.60 -19.93 28.81
N LEU A 327 -35.96 -20.72 27.94
CA LEU A 327 -35.60 -20.37 26.57
C LEU A 327 -35.88 -21.60 25.73
N LYS A 328 -36.74 -21.48 24.73
CA LYS A 328 -37.09 -22.58 23.83
C LYS A 328 -36.60 -22.33 22.42
N LEU A 329 -36.09 -23.37 21.78
CA LEU A 329 -35.77 -23.41 20.37
C LEU A 329 -37.09 -23.51 19.58
N GLY A 330 -37.29 -22.60 18.64
CA GLY A 330 -38.48 -22.49 17.81
C GLY A 330 -38.33 -23.15 16.44
N GLY A 331 -39.08 -22.64 15.46
CA GLY A 331 -38.91 -23.05 14.06
C GLY A 331 -37.56 -22.62 13.51
N PHE A 332 -37.10 -23.33 12.47
CA PHE A 332 -35.86 -23.03 11.79
C PHE A 332 -36.03 -22.95 10.27
N GLU A 333 -35.12 -22.22 9.63
CA GLU A 333 -34.94 -22.16 8.18
C GLU A 333 -33.51 -22.58 7.83
N SER A 334 -33.30 -23.12 6.63
CA SER A 334 -32.00 -23.59 6.16
C SER A 334 -31.62 -22.92 4.84
N TYR A 335 -30.38 -22.46 4.74
CA TYR A 335 -29.80 -21.81 3.57
C TYR A 335 -28.56 -22.59 3.13
N ALA A 336 -28.48 -22.99 1.87
CA ALA A 336 -27.34 -23.77 1.37
C ALA A 336 -26.08 -22.88 1.27
N VAL A 337 -24.96 -23.34 1.83
CA VAL A 337 -23.66 -22.68 1.77
C VAL A 337 -22.53 -23.68 1.95
N ASP A 338 -21.41 -23.50 1.26
CA ASP A 338 -20.19 -24.28 1.53
C ASP A 338 -19.41 -23.66 2.69
N THR A 339 -19.15 -24.45 3.73
CA THR A 339 -18.43 -24.00 4.93
C THR A 339 -17.45 -25.06 5.44
N MET A 340 -16.17 -24.72 5.51
CA MET A 340 -15.11 -25.65 5.92
C MET A 340 -14.57 -25.39 7.34
N TYR A 341 -14.52 -24.12 7.75
CA TYR A 341 -13.93 -23.70 9.03
C TYR A 341 -14.87 -22.75 9.77
N ARG A 342 -14.34 -22.09 10.81
CA ARG A 342 -15.13 -21.24 11.68
C ARG A 342 -15.54 -19.95 10.99
N TRP A 343 -16.76 -19.54 11.25
CA TRP A 343 -17.29 -18.26 10.83
C TRP A 343 -16.57 -17.11 11.52
N TYR A 344 -16.44 -16.00 10.80
CA TYR A 344 -15.92 -14.75 11.31
C TYR A 344 -16.98 -13.67 11.20
N VAL A 345 -17.31 -13.04 12.33
CA VAL A 345 -18.31 -11.98 12.40
C VAL A 345 -17.61 -10.64 12.50
N ILE A 346 -18.05 -9.68 11.68
CA ILE A 346 -17.62 -8.28 11.80
C ILE A 346 -18.64 -7.55 12.65
N ASN A 347 -18.26 -7.20 13.88
CA ASN A 347 -19.16 -6.61 14.89
C ASN A 347 -19.87 -5.32 14.43
N GLU A 348 -19.27 -4.55 13.54
CA GLU A 348 -19.80 -3.28 13.03
C GLU A 348 -20.84 -3.47 11.90
N THR A 349 -21.11 -4.70 11.46
CA THR A 349 -21.98 -5.02 10.31
C THR A 349 -22.89 -6.22 10.60
N SER A 350 -23.89 -6.44 9.75
CA SER A 350 -24.71 -7.66 9.76
C SER A 350 -24.12 -8.81 8.94
N MET A 351 -22.79 -8.85 8.77
CA MET A 351 -22.10 -9.77 7.87
C MET A 351 -21.37 -10.88 8.62
N ILE A 352 -21.57 -12.13 8.17
CA ILE A 352 -20.78 -13.30 8.55
C ILE A 352 -19.91 -13.71 7.36
N TYR A 353 -18.61 -13.77 7.59
CA TYR A 353 -17.63 -14.30 6.63
C TYR A 353 -17.47 -15.79 6.88
N ILE A 354 -17.80 -16.57 5.86
CA ILE A 354 -17.85 -18.02 5.88
C ILE A 354 -16.76 -18.52 4.93
N SER A 355 -15.83 -19.30 5.47
CA SER A 355 -14.75 -19.93 4.71
C SER A 355 -15.29 -21.07 3.85
N SER A 356 -15.08 -21.01 2.54
CA SER A 356 -15.30 -22.11 1.60
C SER A 356 -13.96 -22.62 1.06
N GLY A 357 -13.97 -23.78 0.40
CA GLY A 357 -12.81 -24.26 -0.35
C GLY A 357 -12.43 -23.30 -1.47
N ASP A 358 -13.41 -22.85 -2.25
CA ASP A 358 -13.22 -22.15 -3.53
C ASP A 358 -13.37 -20.63 -3.47
N PHE A 359 -13.96 -20.10 -2.40
CA PHE A 359 -14.23 -18.67 -2.24
C PHE A 359 -14.46 -18.31 -0.77
N VAL A 360 -14.74 -17.04 -0.52
CA VAL A 360 -15.29 -16.55 0.74
C VAL A 360 -16.76 -16.25 0.52
N THR A 361 -17.64 -16.87 1.30
CA THR A 361 -19.05 -16.48 1.31
C THR A 361 -19.26 -15.39 2.34
N ILE A 362 -19.95 -14.32 1.97
CA ILE A 362 -20.38 -13.28 2.89
C ILE A 362 -21.90 -13.40 3.02
N PHE A 363 -22.36 -13.67 4.23
CA PHE A 363 -23.77 -13.84 4.55
C PHE A 363 -24.27 -12.63 5.33
N ASN A 364 -25.23 -11.89 4.75
CA ASN A 364 -25.92 -10.82 5.46
C ASN A 364 -27.11 -11.42 6.23
N TYR A 365 -26.97 -11.59 7.54
CA TYR A 365 -28.01 -12.21 8.35
C TYR A 365 -29.25 -11.33 8.58
N GLN A 366 -29.23 -10.08 8.15
CA GLN A 366 -30.35 -9.14 8.25
C GLN A 366 -31.23 -9.16 6.98
N THR A 367 -30.62 -9.39 5.80
CA THR A 367 -31.34 -9.47 4.50
C THR A 367 -31.47 -10.90 3.97
N ASN A 368 -30.76 -11.86 4.59
CA ASN A 368 -30.60 -13.24 4.12
C ASN A 368 -29.94 -13.36 2.74
N GLU A 369 -29.11 -12.39 2.36
CA GLU A 369 -28.40 -12.37 1.09
C GLU A 369 -27.00 -12.97 1.21
N PHE A 370 -26.58 -13.69 0.17
CA PHE A 370 -25.24 -14.25 0.04
C PHE A 370 -24.50 -13.55 -1.09
N THR A 371 -23.29 -13.07 -0.79
CA THR A 371 -22.34 -12.60 -1.79
C THR A 371 -21.04 -13.39 -1.68
N LYS A 372 -20.18 -13.28 -2.69
CA LYS A 372 -18.88 -13.97 -2.71
C LYS A 372 -17.75 -12.95 -2.79
N ASN A 373 -16.65 -13.27 -2.12
CA ASN A 373 -15.39 -12.55 -2.16
C ASN A 373 -14.26 -13.57 -2.41
N LEU A 374 -13.08 -13.10 -2.83
CA LEU A 374 -12.04 -13.91 -3.44
C LEU A 374 -12.64 -14.86 -4.48
N TYR A 375 -13.41 -14.31 -5.40
CA TYR A 375 -14.10 -15.13 -6.38
C TYR A 375 -14.34 -14.35 -7.66
N PHE A 376 -14.00 -14.98 -8.78
CA PHE A 376 -14.47 -14.68 -10.11
C PHE A 376 -14.75 -15.99 -10.86
N TYR A 377 -15.84 -15.99 -11.62
CA TYR A 377 -16.19 -17.08 -12.51
C TYR A 377 -15.16 -17.20 -13.65
N GLY A 378 -14.91 -18.44 -14.09
CA GLY A 378 -14.00 -18.75 -15.18
C GLY A 378 -13.36 -20.11 -14.99
N ASP A 379 -13.08 -20.79 -16.10
CA ASP A 379 -12.13 -21.89 -16.07
C ASP A 379 -10.69 -21.35 -16.01
N LEU A 380 -9.76 -22.19 -15.54
CA LEU A 380 -8.38 -21.80 -15.28
C LEU A 380 -7.52 -21.69 -16.56
N PHE A 381 -8.05 -22.08 -17.72
CA PHE A 381 -7.27 -22.31 -18.95
C PHE A 381 -7.72 -21.44 -20.13
N CYS A 382 -9.01 -21.15 -20.27
CA CYS A 382 -9.53 -20.39 -21.40
C CYS A 382 -9.41 -18.88 -21.17
N ARG A 383 -9.29 -18.17 -22.28
CA ARG A 383 -9.28 -16.70 -22.29
C ARG A 383 -10.66 -16.20 -21.89
N ARG A 384 -10.72 -15.01 -21.28
CA ARG A 384 -11.97 -14.29 -21.05
C ARG A 384 -11.94 -13.02 -21.88
N TYR A 385 -13.11 -12.51 -22.22
CA TYR A 385 -13.23 -11.28 -23.03
C TYR A 385 -14.13 -10.27 -22.35
N MET A 386 -13.90 -8.99 -22.63
CA MET A 386 -14.74 -7.91 -22.13
C MET A 386 -15.66 -7.40 -23.25
N ARG A 387 -16.96 -7.45 -23.01
CA ARG A 387 -17.96 -6.82 -23.88
C ARG A 387 -18.22 -5.40 -23.39
N GLN A 388 -17.87 -4.43 -24.22
CA GLN A 388 -18.02 -3.01 -23.91
C GLN A 388 -18.97 -2.35 -24.92
N VAL A 389 -20.21 -2.10 -24.51
CA VAL A 389 -21.23 -1.39 -25.29
C VAL A 389 -21.49 -0.03 -24.66
N GLU A 390 -21.51 1.01 -25.47
CA GLU A 390 -21.75 2.37 -25.01
C GLU A 390 -23.11 2.46 -24.27
N GLY A 391 -23.12 3.08 -23.10
CA GLY A 391 -24.31 3.23 -22.25
C GLY A 391 -24.75 1.97 -21.50
N SER A 392 -23.98 0.87 -21.54
CA SER A 392 -24.21 -0.35 -20.75
C SER A 392 -23.05 -0.61 -19.79
N GLN A 393 -23.28 -1.41 -18.74
CA GLN A 393 -22.17 -1.93 -17.92
C GLN A 393 -21.30 -2.88 -18.75
N ASP A 394 -19.99 -2.84 -18.49
CA ASP A 394 -19.02 -3.79 -19.04
C ASP A 394 -19.32 -5.21 -18.55
N GLN A 395 -19.26 -6.19 -19.45
CA GLN A 395 -19.58 -7.59 -19.14
C GLN A 395 -18.43 -8.53 -19.51
N TYR A 396 -18.05 -9.42 -18.59
CA TYR A 396 -17.19 -10.55 -18.87
C TYR A 396 -17.93 -11.60 -19.69
N ILE A 397 -17.21 -12.15 -20.66
CA ILE A 397 -17.63 -13.30 -21.43
C ILE A 397 -16.62 -14.42 -21.16
N LEU A 398 -17.12 -15.55 -20.69
CA LEU A 398 -16.29 -16.69 -20.30
C LEU A 398 -16.99 -18.02 -20.53
N LEU A 399 -16.19 -19.09 -20.55
CA LEU A 399 -16.66 -20.46 -20.57
C LEU A 399 -16.60 -21.06 -19.16
N SER A 400 -17.60 -21.85 -18.82
CA SER A 400 -17.64 -22.61 -17.56
C SER A 400 -18.45 -23.89 -17.78
N GLY A 401 -17.78 -25.04 -17.78
CA GLY A 401 -18.38 -26.25 -18.32
C GLY A 401 -18.81 -26.02 -19.78
N ASN A 402 -19.78 -26.76 -20.30
CA ASN A 402 -20.16 -26.60 -21.72
C ASN A 402 -21.06 -25.38 -21.96
N GLN A 403 -20.92 -24.31 -21.18
CA GLN A 403 -21.78 -23.15 -21.26
C GLN A 403 -20.97 -21.86 -21.28
N LEU A 404 -21.49 -20.88 -22.03
CA LEU A 404 -20.99 -19.51 -22.03
C LEU A 404 -21.84 -18.65 -21.09
N LEU A 405 -21.15 -17.90 -20.24
CA LEU A 405 -21.75 -17.08 -19.20
C LEU A 405 -21.33 -15.62 -19.36
N LEU A 406 -22.24 -14.71 -19.01
CA LEU A 406 -22.00 -13.26 -19.00
C LEU A 406 -22.13 -12.67 -17.60
N TYR A 407 -21.13 -11.94 -17.13
CA TYR A 407 -21.15 -11.32 -15.80
C TYR A 407 -20.80 -9.85 -15.86
N ASP A 408 -21.53 -9.00 -15.15
CA ASP A 408 -21.18 -7.60 -15.05
C ASP A 408 -19.85 -7.41 -14.31
N LYS A 409 -19.03 -6.46 -14.79
CA LYS A 409 -17.72 -6.17 -14.21
C LYS A 409 -17.86 -5.72 -12.76
N GLY A 410 -17.22 -6.45 -11.83
CA GLY A 410 -17.26 -6.16 -10.39
C GLY A 410 -18.35 -6.92 -9.62
N ASN A 411 -19.23 -7.68 -10.28
CA ASN A 411 -20.23 -8.53 -9.63
C ASN A 411 -19.87 -10.03 -9.74
N PHE A 412 -18.64 -10.36 -9.36
CA PHE A 412 -18.01 -11.64 -9.68
C PHE A 412 -18.58 -12.87 -8.93
N GLY A 413 -19.57 -12.70 -8.06
CA GLY A 413 -20.14 -13.76 -7.22
C GLY A 413 -21.63 -14.04 -7.38
N SER A 414 -22.35 -13.24 -8.17
CA SER A 414 -23.79 -13.40 -8.38
C SER A 414 -24.07 -14.28 -9.60
N PRO A 415 -25.08 -15.17 -9.59
CA PRO A 415 -25.44 -15.96 -10.76
C PRO A 415 -25.70 -15.05 -11.97
N SER A 416 -25.11 -15.39 -13.11
CA SER A 416 -25.37 -14.65 -14.35
C SER A 416 -26.86 -14.75 -14.71
N LEU A 417 -27.53 -13.60 -14.82
CA LEU A 417 -28.90 -13.51 -15.36
C LEU A 417 -28.93 -13.75 -16.88
N SER A 418 -27.77 -13.70 -17.56
CA SER A 418 -27.64 -13.75 -19.02
C SER A 418 -26.71 -14.88 -19.45
N GLN A 419 -27.28 -16.02 -19.82
CA GLN A 419 -26.52 -17.21 -20.22
C GLN A 419 -26.89 -17.62 -21.63
N LYS A 420 -25.90 -18.10 -22.39
CA LYS A 420 -26.16 -18.77 -23.66
C LYS A 420 -26.59 -20.22 -23.38
N SER A 421 -27.31 -20.84 -24.32
CA SER A 421 -27.60 -22.28 -24.23
C SER A 421 -26.29 -23.08 -24.15
N GLN A 422 -26.31 -24.16 -23.36
CA GLN A 422 -25.20 -25.10 -23.30
C GLN A 422 -24.87 -25.63 -24.71
N PHE A 423 -23.59 -25.78 -25.01
CA PHE A 423 -23.12 -26.46 -26.21
C PHE A 423 -23.53 -27.93 -26.14
N ASP A 424 -23.94 -28.49 -27.28
CA ASP A 424 -24.37 -29.88 -27.38
C ASP A 424 -23.21 -30.88 -27.11
N GLU A 425 -21.96 -30.40 -27.19
CA GLU A 425 -20.74 -31.18 -27.02
C GLU A 425 -19.75 -30.54 -26.04
N ASN A 426 -18.74 -31.30 -25.64
CA ASN A 426 -17.77 -30.89 -24.63
C ASN A 426 -16.80 -29.84 -25.15
N VAL A 427 -16.76 -28.69 -24.47
CA VAL A 427 -15.74 -27.66 -24.71
C VAL A 427 -14.37 -28.22 -24.37
N ARG A 428 -13.37 -27.92 -25.20
CA ARG A 428 -11.99 -28.35 -24.97
C ARG A 428 -11.31 -27.45 -23.92
N TRP A 429 -11.06 -27.94 -22.71
CA TRP A 429 -10.43 -27.18 -21.61
C TRP A 429 -8.90 -27.10 -21.73
N ARG A 430 -8.41 -26.35 -22.72
CA ARG A 430 -6.96 -26.09 -22.91
C ARG A 430 -6.75 -24.63 -23.33
N TYR A 431 -5.51 -24.14 -23.15
CA TYR A 431 -5.13 -22.83 -23.66
C TYR A 431 -5.42 -22.74 -25.17
N GLY A 432 -6.06 -21.65 -25.57
CA GLY A 432 -6.41 -21.43 -26.96
C GLY A 432 -7.56 -22.30 -27.46
N SER A 433 -8.60 -22.46 -26.64
CA SER A 433 -9.88 -23.07 -27.05
C SER A 433 -11.02 -22.08 -27.24
N PHE A 434 -10.90 -20.86 -26.74
CA PHE A 434 -11.90 -19.81 -26.86
C PHE A 434 -11.26 -18.53 -27.40
N TYR A 435 -11.84 -17.98 -28.47
CA TYR A 435 -11.33 -16.81 -29.17
C TYR A 435 -12.44 -15.84 -29.51
N GLN A 436 -12.15 -14.55 -29.41
CA GLN A 436 -12.91 -13.51 -30.10
C GLN A 436 -12.48 -13.48 -31.57
N ILE A 437 -13.44 -13.36 -32.48
CA ILE A 437 -13.16 -13.29 -33.92
C ILE A 437 -12.68 -11.88 -34.29
N LYS A 438 -11.51 -11.77 -34.93
CA LYS A 438 -10.98 -10.48 -35.41
C LYS A 438 -11.92 -9.86 -36.46
N ASN A 439 -12.00 -8.53 -36.45
CA ASN A 439 -12.80 -7.73 -37.40
C ASN A 439 -14.32 -8.04 -37.35
N GLN A 440 -14.83 -8.58 -36.25
CA GLN A 440 -16.27 -8.74 -36.03
C GLN A 440 -16.62 -8.55 -34.54
N PHE A 441 -17.46 -7.55 -34.24
CA PHE A 441 -17.88 -7.28 -32.87
C PHE A 441 -18.85 -8.35 -32.35
N ASP A 442 -18.68 -8.78 -31.10
CA ASP A 442 -19.58 -9.70 -30.37
C ASP A 442 -19.68 -11.14 -30.93
N TYR A 443 -18.74 -11.55 -31.79
CA TYR A 443 -18.64 -12.92 -32.31
C TYR A 443 -17.45 -13.69 -31.75
N TYR A 444 -17.68 -14.96 -31.46
CA TYR A 444 -16.72 -15.83 -30.79
C TYR A 444 -16.60 -17.19 -31.46
N PHE A 445 -15.44 -17.80 -31.29
CA PHE A 445 -15.05 -19.11 -31.78
C PHE A 445 -14.70 -20.01 -30.58
N VAL A 446 -15.25 -21.23 -30.55
CA VAL A 446 -14.96 -22.25 -29.52
C VAL A 446 -14.54 -23.56 -30.16
N LYS A 447 -13.47 -24.16 -29.63
CA LYS A 447 -13.06 -25.54 -29.94
C LYS A 447 -13.85 -26.53 -29.10
N VAL A 448 -14.50 -27.49 -29.75
CA VAL A 448 -15.36 -28.50 -29.13
C VAL A 448 -14.92 -29.89 -29.62
N GLY A 449 -15.14 -30.92 -28.79
CA GLY A 449 -14.74 -32.31 -29.05
C GLY A 449 -13.51 -32.72 -28.24
N ALA A 450 -13.62 -33.86 -27.56
CA ALA A 450 -12.52 -34.50 -26.83
C ALA A 450 -11.45 -35.07 -27.78
N ASP A 451 -10.31 -35.55 -27.25
CA ASP A 451 -9.24 -36.14 -28.07
C ASP A 451 -9.66 -37.45 -28.76
N ASP A 452 -10.76 -38.07 -28.34
CA ASP A 452 -11.36 -39.30 -28.87
C ASP A 452 -12.72 -39.09 -29.55
N GLU A 453 -13.16 -37.83 -29.72
CA GLU A 453 -14.39 -37.44 -30.40
C GLU A 453 -14.07 -36.59 -31.65
N ASN A 454 -15.07 -36.41 -32.52
CA ASN A 454 -14.93 -35.50 -33.67
C ASN A 454 -14.57 -34.09 -33.19
N SER A 455 -13.56 -33.49 -33.82
CA SER A 455 -13.15 -32.12 -33.57
C SER A 455 -14.09 -31.16 -34.29
N LYS A 456 -14.74 -30.25 -33.53
CA LYS A 456 -15.73 -29.32 -34.06
C LYS A 456 -15.48 -27.88 -33.66
N ILE A 457 -15.85 -26.98 -34.55
CA ILE A 457 -15.78 -25.54 -34.37
C ILE A 457 -17.19 -25.00 -34.14
N TYR A 458 -17.38 -24.21 -33.09
CA TYR A 458 -18.57 -23.40 -32.88
C TYR A 458 -18.25 -21.93 -33.12
N VAL A 459 -19.01 -21.27 -34.00
CA VAL A 459 -18.95 -19.81 -34.20
C VAL A 459 -20.33 -19.21 -33.95
N PHE A 460 -20.41 -18.20 -33.08
CA PHE A 460 -21.69 -17.61 -32.70
C PHE A 460 -21.56 -16.14 -32.27
N PRO A 461 -22.65 -15.35 -32.39
CA PRO A 461 -22.78 -14.09 -31.69
C PRO A 461 -23.22 -14.31 -30.24
N ILE A 462 -22.90 -13.38 -29.34
CA ILE A 462 -23.45 -13.37 -27.99
C ILE A 462 -24.94 -13.06 -28.01
N TYR A 463 -25.31 -11.94 -28.64
CA TYR A 463 -26.70 -11.49 -28.73
C TYR A 463 -27.26 -11.67 -30.14
N PRO A 464 -28.54 -12.07 -30.25
CA PRO A 464 -29.43 -12.48 -29.17
C PRO A 464 -29.02 -13.81 -28.51
N LEU A 465 -29.21 -13.94 -27.19
CA LEU A 465 -28.75 -15.11 -26.41
C LEU A 465 -29.28 -16.45 -26.95
N GLY A 466 -30.46 -16.44 -27.58
CA GLY A 466 -31.09 -17.63 -28.18
C GLY A 466 -30.60 -17.99 -29.58
N GLU A 467 -29.79 -17.15 -30.24
CA GLU A 467 -29.24 -17.47 -31.56
C GLU A 467 -28.23 -18.61 -31.46
N ARG A 468 -28.49 -19.69 -32.20
CA ARG A 468 -27.56 -20.81 -32.34
C ARG A 468 -26.49 -20.43 -33.36
N GLY A 469 -25.24 -20.72 -33.03
CA GLY A 469 -24.11 -20.53 -33.93
C GLY A 469 -24.06 -21.50 -35.10
N SER A 470 -23.08 -21.31 -35.98
CA SER A 470 -22.64 -22.35 -36.92
C SER A 470 -21.78 -23.37 -36.19
N VAL A 471 -21.92 -24.63 -36.61
CA VAL A 471 -21.10 -25.75 -36.15
C VAL A 471 -20.46 -26.40 -37.37
N VAL A 472 -19.13 -26.52 -37.35
CA VAL A 472 -18.36 -27.14 -38.44
C VAL A 472 -17.57 -28.30 -37.87
N ASP A 473 -17.89 -29.51 -38.31
CA ASP A 473 -17.17 -30.73 -37.94
C ASP A 473 -15.93 -30.86 -38.85
N ILE A 474 -14.76 -30.52 -38.32
CA ILE A 474 -13.53 -30.51 -39.12
C ILE A 474 -12.94 -31.92 -39.30
N THR A 475 -13.36 -32.88 -38.46
CA THR A 475 -12.97 -34.28 -38.61
C THR A 475 -13.71 -34.90 -39.78
N ASP A 476 -15.03 -34.77 -39.83
CA ASP A 476 -15.83 -35.36 -40.90
C ASP A 476 -15.60 -34.66 -42.25
N LEU A 477 -15.46 -33.33 -42.25
CA LEU A 477 -15.31 -32.55 -43.48
C LEU A 477 -13.90 -32.58 -44.07
N TYR A 478 -12.87 -32.56 -43.23
CA TYR A 478 -11.48 -32.35 -43.67
C TYR A 478 -10.50 -33.41 -43.15
N GLY A 479 -10.95 -34.40 -42.37
CA GLY A 479 -10.08 -35.40 -41.73
C GLY A 479 -9.15 -34.82 -40.67
N LEU A 480 -9.52 -33.67 -40.08
CA LEU A 480 -8.69 -32.98 -39.09
C LEU A 480 -9.11 -33.26 -37.67
N GLU A 481 -8.12 -33.40 -36.79
CA GLU A 481 -8.31 -33.52 -35.36
C GLU A 481 -7.50 -32.45 -34.62
N TRP A 482 -7.99 -31.98 -33.47
CA TRP A 482 -7.32 -30.96 -32.67
C TRP A 482 -5.88 -31.30 -32.28
N ILE A 483 -5.54 -32.59 -32.17
CA ILE A 483 -4.20 -33.06 -31.82
C ILE A 483 -3.19 -32.91 -32.97
N ASN A 484 -3.66 -32.83 -34.21
CA ASN A 484 -2.83 -32.83 -35.43
C ASN A 484 -2.55 -31.41 -35.98
N ILE A 485 -3.17 -30.38 -35.41
CA ILE A 485 -3.05 -28.99 -35.84
C ILE A 485 -2.45 -28.09 -34.76
N ASN A 486 -2.15 -26.84 -35.11
CA ASN A 486 -1.61 -25.85 -34.19
C ASN A 486 -2.52 -25.51 -33.01
N SER A 487 -1.91 -25.28 -31.85
CA SER A 487 -2.61 -24.90 -30.62
C SER A 487 -3.18 -23.48 -30.68
N TYR A 488 -2.39 -22.52 -31.15
CA TYR A 488 -2.77 -21.12 -31.29
C TYR A 488 -3.48 -20.87 -32.63
N LEU A 489 -4.72 -20.39 -32.58
CA LEU A 489 -5.49 -19.99 -33.75
C LEU A 489 -5.71 -18.48 -33.78
N ASP A 490 -5.95 -17.95 -34.97
CA ASP A 490 -6.29 -16.54 -35.19
C ASP A 490 -7.54 -16.43 -36.08
N PRO A 491 -8.75 -16.69 -35.54
CA PRO A 491 -9.98 -16.62 -36.32
C PRO A 491 -10.34 -15.18 -36.68
N PHE A 492 -10.81 -14.96 -37.90
CA PHE A 492 -11.13 -13.62 -38.40
C PHE A 492 -12.33 -13.61 -39.35
N TYR A 493 -12.97 -12.46 -39.49
CA TYR A 493 -14.09 -12.25 -40.41
C TYR A 493 -13.66 -11.41 -41.62
N LEU A 494 -13.93 -11.93 -42.82
CA LEU A 494 -13.61 -11.27 -44.08
C LEU A 494 -14.56 -11.75 -45.19
N GLY A 495 -15.15 -10.81 -45.94
CA GLY A 495 -15.99 -11.11 -47.10
C GLY A 495 -17.20 -12.01 -46.75
N ASP A 496 -17.96 -11.62 -45.72
CA ASP A 496 -19.13 -12.35 -45.21
C ASP A 496 -18.87 -13.78 -44.72
N THR A 497 -17.60 -14.10 -44.44
CA THR A 497 -17.18 -15.46 -44.08
C THR A 497 -16.26 -15.42 -42.85
N TYR A 498 -16.46 -16.37 -41.94
CA TYR A 498 -15.56 -16.61 -40.81
C TYR A 498 -14.45 -17.57 -41.23
N TRP A 499 -13.20 -17.11 -41.15
CA TRP A 499 -12.04 -17.89 -41.58
C TRP A 499 -11.15 -18.26 -40.40
N VAL A 500 -10.54 -19.44 -40.48
CA VAL A 500 -9.45 -19.84 -39.58
C VAL A 500 -8.37 -20.56 -40.38
N ALA A 501 -7.10 -20.21 -40.12
CA ALA A 501 -5.95 -20.84 -40.75
C ALA A 501 -5.37 -21.93 -39.85
N PHE A 502 -5.24 -23.14 -40.39
CA PHE A 502 -4.60 -24.27 -39.74
C PHE A 502 -3.20 -24.53 -40.27
N ALA A 503 -2.31 -24.79 -39.33
CA ALA A 503 -0.93 -25.17 -39.53
C ALA A 503 -0.73 -26.62 -39.07
N PHE A 504 0.30 -27.26 -39.63
CA PHE A 504 0.54 -28.70 -39.53
C PHE A 504 1.97 -28.95 -39.01
N PRO A 505 2.17 -28.97 -37.69
CA PRO A 505 3.49 -29.18 -37.10
C PRO A 505 4.07 -30.57 -37.39
N GLN A 506 3.20 -31.57 -37.60
CA GLN A 506 3.55 -32.95 -37.96
C GLN A 506 2.95 -33.35 -39.31
N LYS A 507 3.15 -32.49 -40.30
CA LYS A 507 2.65 -32.64 -41.65
C LYS A 507 3.09 -33.94 -42.32
N GLN A 508 2.19 -34.61 -43.05
CA GLN A 508 2.52 -35.82 -43.81
C GLN A 508 3.14 -35.44 -45.17
N ASN A 509 4.08 -36.26 -45.67
CA ASN A 509 4.74 -36.01 -46.97
C ASN A 509 3.78 -36.04 -48.18
N THR A 510 2.55 -36.51 -48.01
CA THR A 510 1.50 -36.53 -49.03
C THR A 510 0.76 -35.20 -49.18
N GLU A 511 0.90 -34.28 -48.22
CA GLU A 511 0.20 -33.00 -48.18
C GLU A 511 1.04 -31.91 -48.86
N ASP A 512 0.69 -31.48 -50.07
CA ASP A 512 1.49 -30.49 -50.82
C ASP A 512 0.95 -29.05 -50.69
N TYR A 513 0.83 -28.55 -49.45
CA TYR A 513 0.40 -27.18 -49.12
C TYR A 513 0.96 -26.73 -47.76
N LEU A 514 1.14 -25.44 -47.50
CA LEU A 514 1.70 -24.97 -46.22
C LEU A 514 0.64 -24.87 -45.11
N PHE A 515 -0.49 -24.24 -45.42
CA PHE A 515 -1.60 -23.99 -44.49
C PHE A 515 -2.93 -24.32 -45.16
N MET A 516 -3.95 -24.61 -44.35
CA MET A 516 -5.32 -24.75 -44.83
C MET A 516 -6.20 -23.66 -44.20
N LEU A 517 -6.84 -22.86 -45.04
CA LEU A 517 -7.77 -21.81 -44.60
C LEU A 517 -9.21 -22.35 -44.73
N ILE A 518 -9.93 -22.44 -43.63
CA ILE A 518 -11.25 -23.10 -43.56
C ILE A 518 -12.36 -22.08 -43.33
N ASP A 519 -13.46 -22.23 -44.08
CA ASP A 519 -14.71 -21.51 -43.87
C ASP A 519 -15.47 -22.11 -42.67
N CYS A 520 -15.65 -21.31 -41.62
CA CYS A 520 -16.34 -21.69 -40.38
C CYS A 520 -17.85 -21.31 -40.39
N THR A 521 -18.37 -20.87 -41.53
CA THR A 521 -19.74 -20.35 -41.71
C THR A 521 -20.68 -21.42 -42.28
N SER A 522 -20.16 -22.34 -43.09
CA SER A 522 -20.94 -23.36 -43.79
C SER A 522 -20.63 -24.77 -43.28
N SER A 523 -21.63 -25.65 -43.29
CA SER A 523 -21.44 -27.09 -43.08
C SER A 523 -20.94 -27.84 -44.32
N ASN A 524 -20.62 -27.13 -45.40
CA ASN A 524 -20.05 -27.72 -46.62
C ASN A 524 -18.53 -27.58 -46.61
N GLU A 525 -17.83 -28.52 -47.25
CA GLU A 525 -16.38 -28.48 -47.40
C GLU A 525 -15.96 -27.28 -48.29
N ARG A 526 -15.49 -26.21 -47.66
CA ARG A 526 -14.98 -25.01 -48.33
C ARG A 526 -13.68 -24.55 -47.66
N SER A 527 -12.56 -24.90 -48.30
CA SER A 527 -11.22 -24.57 -47.83
C SER A 527 -10.31 -24.10 -48.97
N TYR A 528 -9.23 -23.40 -48.60
CA TYR A 528 -8.14 -23.05 -49.50
C TYR A 528 -6.83 -23.67 -49.00
N TYR A 529 -6.17 -24.42 -49.86
CA TYR A 529 -4.82 -24.94 -49.63
C TYR A 529 -3.79 -23.89 -50.02
N LEU A 530 -3.20 -23.23 -49.03
CA LEU A 530 -2.26 -22.14 -49.24
C LEU A 530 -0.87 -22.70 -49.55
N LYS A 531 -0.39 -22.46 -50.78
CA LYS A 531 0.93 -22.92 -51.28
C LYS A 531 1.92 -21.76 -51.39
N SER A 532 3.21 -22.09 -51.37
CA SER A 532 4.27 -21.16 -51.77
C SER A 532 4.50 -21.20 -53.29
N ASN A 533 5.46 -20.42 -53.77
CA ASN A 533 5.92 -20.49 -55.16
C ASN A 533 6.93 -21.63 -55.45
N LYS A 534 7.18 -22.52 -54.47
CA LYS A 534 8.04 -23.70 -54.66
C LYS A 534 7.32 -24.80 -55.44
N THR A 535 8.10 -25.71 -56.03
CA THR A 535 7.58 -26.87 -56.77
C THR A 535 6.88 -27.90 -55.89
N SER A 536 7.24 -27.96 -54.59
CA SER A 536 6.53 -28.73 -53.58
C SER A 536 6.76 -28.16 -52.19
N ASP A 537 5.70 -28.16 -51.38
CA ASP A 537 5.70 -27.75 -49.97
C ASP A 537 5.60 -28.95 -49.00
N SER A 538 5.56 -30.19 -49.53
CA SER A 538 5.36 -31.43 -48.76
C SER A 538 6.30 -31.64 -47.57
N SER A 539 7.55 -31.17 -47.66
CA SER A 539 8.57 -31.32 -46.61
C SER A 539 8.57 -30.22 -45.54
N ILE A 540 7.74 -29.18 -45.69
CA ILE A 540 7.73 -28.01 -44.81
C ILE A 540 6.66 -28.18 -43.75
N GLN A 541 7.08 -28.29 -42.50
CA GLN A 541 6.19 -28.34 -41.34
C GLN A 541 5.86 -26.93 -40.86
N THR A 542 4.58 -26.63 -40.67
CA THR A 542 4.12 -25.28 -40.34
C THR A 542 3.78 -25.12 -38.86
N ALA A 543 3.93 -23.90 -38.35
CA ALA A 543 3.80 -23.59 -36.93
C ALA A 543 2.47 -22.90 -36.60
N PHE A 544 2.23 -21.72 -37.17
CA PHE A 544 1.00 -20.94 -37.00
C PHE A 544 0.83 -19.95 -38.15
N ALA A 545 -0.37 -19.37 -38.27
CA ALA A 545 -0.64 -18.26 -39.18
C ALA A 545 -1.54 -17.21 -38.51
N VAL A 546 -1.36 -15.95 -38.87
CA VAL A 546 -2.05 -14.78 -38.31
C VAL A 546 -2.52 -13.86 -39.44
N ALA A 547 -3.73 -13.33 -39.29
CA ALA A 547 -4.32 -12.39 -40.24
C ALA A 547 -3.96 -10.95 -39.87
N SER A 548 -3.43 -10.20 -40.85
CA SER A 548 -3.18 -8.77 -40.82
C SER A 548 -4.36 -8.04 -41.46
N LEU A 549 -5.28 -7.54 -40.63
CA LEU A 549 -6.48 -6.83 -41.08
C LEU A 549 -6.46 -5.33 -40.78
N ASP A 550 -5.48 -4.86 -40.01
CA ASP A 550 -5.36 -3.45 -39.59
C ASP A 550 -5.09 -2.49 -40.76
N ASN A 551 -4.51 -2.99 -41.87
CA ASN A 551 -4.30 -2.23 -43.09
C ASN A 551 -5.36 -2.59 -44.14
N PRO A 552 -6.42 -1.78 -44.32
CA PRO A 552 -7.47 -2.08 -45.31
C PRO A 552 -6.95 -2.06 -46.76
N ASN A 553 -5.81 -1.42 -47.03
CA ASN A 553 -5.20 -1.36 -48.35
C ASN A 553 -4.24 -2.54 -48.62
N ASN A 554 -3.93 -3.35 -47.61
CA ASN A 554 -3.04 -4.50 -47.71
C ASN A 554 -3.43 -5.55 -46.66
N LEU A 555 -4.50 -6.27 -46.96
CA LEU A 555 -4.94 -7.40 -46.14
C LEU A 555 -4.06 -8.60 -46.45
N GLU A 556 -3.45 -9.19 -45.43
CA GLU A 556 -2.50 -10.29 -45.61
C GLU A 556 -2.72 -11.41 -44.59
N LEU A 557 -2.44 -12.64 -44.99
CA LEU A 557 -2.24 -13.74 -44.05
C LEU A 557 -0.75 -14.01 -43.96
N ILE A 558 -0.19 -13.94 -42.75
CA ILE A 558 1.22 -14.20 -42.48
C ILE A 558 1.35 -15.56 -41.78
N GLY A 559 1.95 -16.53 -42.48
CA GLY A 559 2.21 -17.87 -41.96
C GLY A 559 3.68 -18.07 -41.62
N VAL A 560 3.97 -18.88 -40.60
CA VAL A 560 5.34 -19.20 -40.17
C VAL A 560 5.56 -20.72 -40.14
N ASP A 561 6.71 -21.17 -40.64
CA ASP A 561 7.13 -22.58 -40.54
C ASP A 561 7.95 -22.89 -39.29
N ASN A 562 8.17 -24.18 -39.01
CA ASN A 562 8.97 -24.63 -37.86
C ASN A 562 10.45 -24.22 -37.92
N TYR A 563 10.96 -23.78 -39.07
CA TYR A 563 12.33 -23.32 -39.26
C TYR A 563 12.48 -21.79 -39.18
N GLY A 564 11.38 -21.05 -39.02
CA GLY A 564 11.35 -19.59 -38.95
C GLY A 564 11.18 -18.89 -40.28
N THR A 565 10.78 -19.60 -41.34
CA THR A 565 10.41 -18.97 -42.62
C THR A 565 9.02 -18.36 -42.51
N ILE A 566 8.91 -17.09 -42.86
CA ILE A 566 7.67 -16.32 -42.93
C ILE A 566 7.16 -16.34 -44.37
N TYR A 567 5.85 -16.55 -44.54
CA TYR A 567 5.13 -16.59 -45.81
C TYR A 567 3.97 -15.61 -45.77
N ALA A 568 3.66 -14.97 -46.89
CA ALA A 568 2.54 -14.03 -47.00
C ALA A 568 1.62 -14.36 -48.17
N TRP A 569 0.30 -14.26 -47.95
CA TRP A 569 -0.74 -14.34 -48.97
C TRP A 569 -1.62 -13.09 -48.95
N ASP A 570 -2.13 -12.69 -50.11
CA ASP A 570 -3.00 -11.52 -50.25
C ASP A 570 -4.45 -11.89 -49.92
N LEU A 571 -4.98 -11.36 -48.81
CA LEU A 571 -6.37 -11.57 -48.40
C LEU A 571 -7.36 -10.65 -49.14
N GLY A 572 -6.88 -9.62 -49.84
CA GLY A 572 -7.72 -8.69 -50.60
C GLY A 572 -8.12 -9.20 -51.98
N GLN A 573 -7.56 -10.32 -52.44
CA GLN A 573 -7.83 -10.91 -53.75
C GLN A 573 -8.47 -12.29 -53.65
N ASP A 574 -9.38 -12.58 -54.58
CA ASP A 574 -10.02 -13.90 -54.69
C ASP A 574 -8.97 -15.02 -54.86
N GLY A 575 -9.13 -16.09 -54.09
CA GLY A 575 -8.23 -17.25 -54.14
C GLY A 575 -6.92 -17.11 -53.37
N PHE A 576 -6.73 -16.01 -52.63
CA PHE A 576 -5.63 -15.79 -51.70
C PHE A 576 -4.23 -16.04 -52.28
N PRO A 577 -3.83 -15.32 -53.34
CA PRO A 577 -2.58 -15.59 -54.04
C PRO A 577 -1.35 -15.36 -53.15
N PHE A 578 -0.33 -16.19 -53.35
CA PHE A 578 0.96 -16.08 -52.66
C PHE A 578 1.71 -14.80 -53.03
N LYS A 579 2.26 -14.09 -52.03
CA LYS A 579 3.02 -12.85 -52.21
C LYS A 579 4.54 -13.08 -52.14
N PHE A 580 5.04 -13.54 -50.99
CA PHE A 580 6.48 -13.70 -50.75
C PHE A 580 6.78 -14.66 -49.61
N TYR A 581 8.05 -15.08 -49.50
CA TYR A 581 8.59 -15.73 -48.31
C TYR A 581 9.96 -15.15 -47.93
N ILE A 582 10.28 -15.15 -46.64
CA ILE A 582 11.58 -14.75 -46.10
C ILE A 582 11.99 -15.69 -44.97
N ASN A 583 13.22 -16.21 -45.00
CA ASN A 583 13.71 -17.14 -43.97
C ASN A 583 14.41 -16.41 -42.82
N PHE A 584 13.87 -16.53 -41.61
CA PHE A 584 14.48 -16.06 -40.37
C PHE A 584 14.85 -17.24 -39.47
N SER A 585 15.97 -17.89 -39.79
CA SER A 585 16.53 -19.02 -39.03
C SER A 585 16.80 -18.75 -37.52
N ILE A 586 16.71 -17.49 -37.08
CA ILE A 586 16.87 -17.08 -35.68
C ILE A 586 15.71 -17.56 -34.79
N CYS A 587 14.53 -17.83 -35.36
CA CYS A 587 13.34 -18.20 -34.61
C CYS A 587 12.75 -19.53 -35.08
N GLN A 588 13.10 -20.62 -34.41
CA GLN A 588 12.61 -21.95 -34.75
C GLN A 588 11.50 -22.41 -33.80
N LYS A 589 10.58 -23.24 -34.32
CA LYS A 589 9.47 -23.88 -33.58
C LYS A 589 8.67 -22.89 -32.72
N SER A 590 8.27 -21.79 -33.32
CA SER A 590 7.35 -20.84 -32.68
C SER A 590 5.98 -21.48 -32.48
N GLN A 591 5.28 -21.10 -31.41
CA GLN A 591 3.91 -21.54 -31.15
C GLN A 591 2.89 -20.39 -31.25
N ILE A 592 3.35 -19.14 -31.26
CA ILE A 592 2.51 -17.96 -31.18
C ILE A 592 3.19 -16.74 -31.81
N GLY A 593 2.37 -15.90 -32.43
CA GLY A 593 2.76 -14.58 -32.87
C GLY A 593 1.55 -13.69 -33.09
N ASP A 594 1.81 -12.40 -33.30
CA ASP A 594 0.81 -11.40 -33.66
C ASP A 594 1.44 -10.31 -34.53
N ILE A 595 0.61 -9.55 -35.23
CA ILE A 595 1.08 -8.54 -36.20
C ILE A 595 0.86 -7.16 -35.61
N PHE A 596 1.93 -6.36 -35.63
CA PHE A 596 1.91 -4.95 -35.31
C PHE A 596 2.02 -4.11 -36.58
N TYR A 597 1.22 -3.05 -36.66
CA TYR A 597 1.21 -2.15 -37.78
C TYR A 597 1.28 -0.68 -37.36
N PHE A 598 2.04 0.13 -38.10
CA PHE A 598 2.15 1.57 -37.87
C PHE A 598 2.31 2.36 -39.18
N ASN A 599 1.46 3.38 -39.38
CA ASN A 599 1.50 4.36 -40.47
C ASN A 599 1.74 3.78 -41.89
N GLU A 600 1.05 2.71 -42.27
CA GLU A 600 1.09 2.09 -43.61
C GLU A 600 2.42 1.59 -44.16
N THR A 601 3.49 1.77 -43.39
CA THR A 601 4.86 1.58 -43.85
C THR A 601 5.63 0.61 -42.97
N VAL A 602 5.18 0.41 -41.73
CA VAL A 602 5.83 -0.49 -40.78
C VAL A 602 4.88 -1.65 -40.46
N SER A 603 5.29 -2.84 -40.86
CA SER A 603 4.60 -4.08 -40.52
C SER A 603 5.56 -5.04 -39.82
N ARG A 604 5.22 -5.45 -38.61
CA ARG A 604 6.09 -6.29 -37.78
C ARG A 604 5.37 -7.52 -37.28
N LEU A 605 6.03 -8.66 -37.39
CA LEU A 605 5.64 -9.90 -36.75
C LEU A 605 6.31 -9.96 -35.37
N ILE A 606 5.50 -10.00 -34.32
CA ILE A 606 5.96 -10.30 -32.97
C ILE A 606 5.87 -11.80 -32.79
N ILE A 607 6.98 -12.49 -32.51
CA ILE A 607 7.06 -13.95 -32.54
C ILE A 607 7.90 -14.50 -31.39
N SER A 608 7.41 -15.55 -30.73
CA SER A 608 8.14 -16.29 -29.69
C SER A 608 8.84 -17.53 -30.25
N CYS A 609 10.07 -17.83 -29.84
CA CYS A 609 10.88 -18.92 -30.37
C CYS A 609 11.09 -20.05 -29.35
N SER A 610 11.58 -21.21 -29.80
CA SER A 610 11.90 -22.37 -28.93
C SER A 610 12.96 -22.15 -27.87
N ASN A 611 13.82 -21.12 -28.03
CA ASN A 611 14.77 -20.69 -27.00
C ASN A 611 14.16 -19.64 -26.04
N SER A 612 12.84 -19.45 -26.06
CA SER A 612 12.08 -18.51 -25.23
C SER A 612 12.40 -17.03 -25.44
N ASN A 613 13.15 -16.68 -26.49
CA ASN A 613 13.27 -15.29 -26.94
C ASN A 613 12.03 -14.88 -27.73
N VAL A 614 11.61 -13.63 -27.55
CA VAL A 614 10.56 -13.00 -28.36
C VAL A 614 11.17 -11.90 -29.23
N TYR A 615 10.94 -12.00 -30.53
CA TYR A 615 11.46 -11.04 -31.50
C TYR A 615 10.36 -10.20 -32.12
N SER A 616 10.69 -8.95 -32.43
CA SER A 616 9.96 -8.13 -33.39
C SER A 616 10.69 -8.17 -34.72
N ILE A 617 10.03 -8.68 -35.76
CA ILE A 617 10.61 -8.84 -37.09
C ILE A 617 9.82 -7.99 -38.08
N ASP A 618 10.47 -7.03 -38.71
CA ASP A 618 9.92 -6.38 -39.90
C ASP A 618 9.98 -7.40 -41.05
N TYR A 619 8.83 -7.99 -41.36
CA TYR A 619 8.74 -9.05 -42.36
C TYR A 619 8.76 -8.51 -43.80
N THR A 620 8.90 -7.19 -43.99
CA THR A 620 9.12 -6.57 -45.31
C THR A 620 10.60 -6.30 -45.55
N THR A 621 11.33 -5.83 -44.55
CA THR A 621 12.76 -5.47 -44.67
C THR A 621 13.72 -6.53 -44.12
N GLY A 622 13.23 -7.43 -43.28
CA GLY A 622 13.99 -8.44 -42.56
C GLY A 622 14.84 -7.94 -41.40
N LYS A 623 14.67 -6.68 -41.00
CA LYS A 623 15.26 -6.19 -39.75
C LYS A 623 14.52 -6.81 -38.56
N PHE A 624 15.26 -7.14 -37.51
CA PHE A 624 14.66 -7.70 -36.29
C PHE A 624 15.25 -7.08 -35.04
N GLN A 625 14.51 -7.20 -33.95
CA GLN A 625 14.87 -6.78 -32.62
C GLN A 625 14.50 -7.90 -31.62
N ASN A 626 15.42 -8.26 -30.72
CA ASN A 626 15.07 -9.08 -29.56
C ASN A 626 14.38 -8.19 -28.52
N LEU A 627 13.19 -8.58 -28.07
CA LEU A 627 12.42 -7.84 -27.08
C LEU A 627 12.74 -8.31 -25.66
N VAL A 628 12.61 -9.62 -25.42
CA VAL A 628 12.78 -10.23 -24.09
C VAL A 628 13.06 -11.73 -24.21
N GLN A 629 13.80 -12.28 -23.23
CA GLN A 629 13.92 -13.71 -23.02
C GLN A 629 13.03 -14.14 -21.85
N LEU A 630 12.05 -15.00 -22.13
CA LEU A 630 11.08 -15.52 -21.17
C LEU A 630 11.58 -16.82 -20.52
N SER A 631 10.93 -17.25 -19.45
CA SER A 631 11.14 -18.57 -18.84
C SER A 631 10.70 -19.73 -19.74
N GLN A 632 9.67 -19.50 -20.57
CA GLN A 632 9.16 -20.40 -21.60
C GLN A 632 8.35 -19.62 -22.64
N GLN A 633 7.91 -20.28 -23.72
CA GLN A 633 7.03 -19.62 -24.71
C GLN A 633 5.72 -19.15 -24.06
N PRO A 634 5.20 -17.96 -24.44
CA PRO A 634 4.07 -17.33 -23.76
C PRO A 634 2.74 -17.92 -24.24
N ALA A 635 1.74 -17.94 -23.36
CA ALA A 635 0.33 -18.15 -23.76
C ALA A 635 -0.35 -16.84 -24.19
N ALA A 636 0.19 -15.70 -23.73
CA ALA A 636 -0.30 -14.36 -24.02
C ALA A 636 0.76 -13.54 -24.76
N LEU A 637 0.48 -13.24 -26.03
CA LEU A 637 1.23 -12.33 -26.88
C LEU A 637 0.21 -11.58 -27.72
N LYS A 638 0.22 -10.24 -27.66
CA LYS A 638 -0.74 -9.40 -28.37
C LYS A 638 -0.09 -8.10 -28.84
N ALA A 639 -0.38 -7.70 -30.07
CA ALA A 639 -0.03 -6.39 -30.59
C ALA A 639 -1.26 -5.47 -30.57
N PHE A 640 -1.07 -4.23 -30.13
CA PHE A 640 -2.09 -3.19 -30.08
C PHE A 640 -1.64 -2.03 -30.97
N SER A 641 -1.82 -2.19 -32.28
CA SER A 641 -1.38 -1.23 -33.31
C SER A 641 -1.86 0.20 -33.03
N ASN A 642 -3.13 0.37 -32.64
CA ASN A 642 -3.73 1.69 -32.35
C ASN A 642 -3.05 2.40 -31.16
N HIS A 643 -2.58 1.64 -30.17
CA HIS A 643 -1.91 2.17 -28.99
C HIS A 643 -0.39 2.20 -29.13
N GLN A 644 0.14 1.71 -30.26
CA GLN A 644 1.57 1.54 -30.50
C GLN A 644 2.24 0.61 -29.48
N LEU A 645 1.52 -0.40 -28.97
CA LEU A 645 1.99 -1.29 -27.91
C LEU A 645 2.12 -2.75 -28.36
N VAL A 646 3.00 -3.48 -27.69
CA VAL A 646 3.09 -4.95 -27.73
C VAL A 646 3.14 -5.46 -26.30
N ALA A 647 2.28 -6.42 -25.96
CA ALA A 647 2.27 -7.06 -24.65
C ALA A 647 2.66 -8.53 -24.76
N ILE A 648 3.56 -8.97 -23.88
CA ILE A 648 4.14 -10.31 -23.84
C ILE A 648 4.08 -10.81 -22.40
N GLY A 649 3.37 -11.90 -22.15
CA GLY A 649 3.28 -12.51 -20.82
C GLY A 649 4.26 -13.66 -20.63
N ASP A 650 5.17 -13.56 -19.65
CA ASP A 650 5.94 -14.72 -19.21
C ASP A 650 5.02 -15.69 -18.45
N PHE A 651 4.83 -16.87 -19.04
CA PHE A 651 3.86 -17.84 -18.54
C PHE A 651 4.20 -18.31 -17.12
N ASN A 652 5.47 -18.60 -16.80
CA ASN A 652 5.79 -19.11 -15.46
C ASN A 652 6.02 -17.99 -14.47
N THR A 653 6.71 -16.91 -14.83
CA THR A 653 7.06 -15.89 -13.83
C THR A 653 5.88 -14.99 -13.45
N GLY A 654 4.83 -14.94 -14.28
CA GLY A 654 3.68 -14.08 -14.03
C GLY A 654 3.97 -12.60 -14.31
N VAL A 655 4.97 -12.31 -15.15
CA VAL A 655 5.35 -10.93 -15.53
C VAL A 655 4.85 -10.63 -16.94
N ALA A 656 4.05 -9.59 -17.09
CA ALA A 656 3.65 -9.03 -18.37
C ALA A 656 4.58 -7.87 -18.74
N TYR A 657 5.31 -8.04 -19.84
CA TYR A 657 6.17 -7.03 -20.44
C TYR A 657 5.37 -6.25 -21.49
N ILE A 658 5.33 -4.92 -21.35
CA ILE A 658 4.66 -4.03 -22.27
C ILE A 658 5.73 -3.18 -22.95
N PHE A 659 5.78 -3.23 -24.27
CA PHE A 659 6.70 -2.46 -25.09
C PHE A 659 5.93 -1.41 -25.89
N LYS A 660 6.52 -0.22 -26.02
CA LYS A 660 5.97 0.88 -26.85
C LYS A 660 6.82 1.07 -28.09
N PHE A 661 6.18 1.20 -29.23
CA PHE A 661 6.84 1.47 -30.49
C PHE A 661 7.36 2.92 -30.52
N ASN A 662 8.61 3.09 -30.92
CA ASN A 662 9.26 4.38 -31.08
C ASN A 662 9.36 4.72 -32.58
N PRO A 663 8.56 5.68 -33.09
CA PRO A 663 8.57 6.02 -34.50
C PRO A 663 9.91 6.57 -35.02
N GLN A 664 10.75 7.14 -34.15
CA GLN A 664 12.03 7.74 -34.55
C GLN A 664 13.10 6.67 -34.81
N THR A 665 13.19 5.68 -33.91
CA THR A 665 14.15 4.58 -34.03
C THR A 665 13.59 3.42 -34.85
N SER A 666 12.26 3.38 -35.07
CA SER A 666 11.53 2.23 -35.56
C SER A 666 11.87 0.98 -34.73
N ASN A 667 11.88 1.07 -33.40
CA ASN A 667 12.10 -0.08 -32.51
C ASN A 667 11.09 -0.03 -31.36
N PHE A 668 10.97 -1.12 -30.64
CA PHE A 668 10.17 -1.21 -29.42
C PHE A 668 11.03 -0.94 -28.19
N ASP A 669 10.64 0.04 -27.40
CA ASP A 669 11.27 0.34 -26.11
C ASP A 669 10.42 -0.28 -25.00
N LEU A 670 11.06 -0.84 -23.96
CA LEU A 670 10.33 -1.36 -22.80
C LEU A 670 9.60 -0.20 -22.13
N PHE A 671 8.28 -0.32 -22.00
CA PHE A 671 7.41 0.73 -21.50
C PHE A 671 7.02 0.50 -20.04
N LEU A 672 6.55 -0.71 -19.71
CA LEU A 672 6.03 -1.05 -18.40
C LEU A 672 6.14 -2.57 -18.15
N ASN A 673 6.41 -2.98 -16.91
CA ASN A 673 6.22 -4.36 -16.47
C ASN A 673 5.19 -4.41 -15.34
N VAL A 674 4.23 -5.31 -15.47
CA VAL A 674 3.24 -5.61 -14.41
C VAL A 674 3.25 -7.09 -14.05
N GLN A 675 2.93 -7.42 -12.80
CA GLN A 675 2.89 -8.81 -12.31
C GLN A 675 1.73 -9.03 -11.33
N SER A 676 1.33 -10.29 -11.07
CA SER A 676 0.16 -10.62 -10.23
C SER A 676 0.33 -10.43 -8.72
N SER A 677 1.54 -10.05 -8.25
CA SER A 677 2.02 -9.87 -6.85
C SER A 677 3.16 -10.83 -6.48
N LYS A 678 3.36 -11.13 -5.17
CA LYS A 678 4.39 -12.06 -4.65
C LYS A 678 4.11 -13.54 -4.94
N ILE A 679 2.94 -13.88 -5.49
CA ILE A 679 2.59 -15.26 -5.82
C ILE A 679 2.81 -15.46 -7.32
N GLN A 680 3.53 -16.53 -7.64
CA GLN A 680 3.69 -16.96 -9.02
C GLN A 680 2.32 -17.42 -9.57
N ASP A 681 1.76 -16.66 -10.51
CA ASP A 681 0.49 -16.95 -11.17
C ASP A 681 0.70 -16.88 -12.69
N GLN A 682 0.10 -17.82 -13.43
CA GLN A 682 0.39 -17.99 -14.86
C GLN A 682 -0.41 -16.99 -15.69
N ILE A 683 0.24 -16.28 -16.62
CA ILE A 683 -0.46 -15.35 -17.52
C ILE A 683 -1.11 -16.13 -18.66
N ILE A 684 -2.42 -15.96 -18.80
CA ILE A 684 -3.24 -16.66 -19.80
C ILE A 684 -3.63 -15.75 -20.97
N HIS A 685 -3.86 -14.46 -20.70
CA HIS A 685 -4.27 -13.49 -21.72
C HIS A 685 -3.93 -12.05 -21.31
N ILE A 686 -3.78 -11.18 -22.30
CA ILE A 686 -3.62 -9.74 -22.11
C ILE A 686 -4.48 -9.03 -23.16
N GLU A 687 -5.28 -8.07 -22.72
CA GLU A 687 -6.17 -7.27 -23.56
C GLU A 687 -6.07 -5.78 -23.16
N ILE A 688 -6.35 -4.87 -24.09
CA ILE A 688 -6.54 -3.44 -23.79
C ILE A 688 -8.01 -3.12 -24.02
N LEU A 689 -8.65 -2.58 -22.98
CA LEU A 689 -10.03 -2.15 -22.99
C LEU A 689 -10.19 -0.79 -23.68
N LYS A 690 -11.42 -0.42 -24.04
CA LYS A 690 -11.76 0.84 -24.75
C LYS A 690 -11.34 2.11 -23.98
N ASP A 691 -11.24 2.04 -22.66
CA ASP A 691 -10.79 3.11 -21.77
C ASP A 691 -9.26 3.13 -21.57
N ASN A 692 -8.52 2.43 -22.44
CA ASN A 692 -7.06 2.22 -22.38
C ASN A 692 -6.59 1.53 -21.09
N THR A 693 -7.46 0.76 -20.43
CA THR A 693 -7.06 -0.09 -19.33
C THR A 693 -6.47 -1.38 -19.86
N ILE A 694 -5.21 -1.69 -19.50
CA ILE A 694 -4.66 -3.02 -19.75
C ILE A 694 -5.25 -3.99 -18.73
N TRP A 695 -5.81 -5.07 -19.25
CA TRP A 695 -6.34 -6.18 -18.49
C TRP A 695 -5.41 -7.38 -18.66
N VAL A 696 -4.67 -7.71 -17.59
CA VAL A 696 -3.84 -8.90 -17.54
C VAL A 696 -4.61 -9.99 -16.82
N GLN A 697 -4.83 -11.09 -17.53
CA GLN A 697 -5.51 -12.27 -17.01
C GLN A 697 -4.47 -13.28 -16.57
N PHE A 698 -4.53 -13.63 -15.29
CA PHE A 698 -3.82 -14.76 -14.73
C PHE A 698 -4.78 -15.92 -14.46
N THR A 699 -4.22 -17.08 -14.13
CA THR A 699 -5.00 -18.26 -13.77
C THR A 699 -5.85 -18.02 -12.52
N PHE A 700 -5.28 -17.42 -11.46
CA PHE A 700 -6.00 -17.17 -10.19
C PHE A 700 -6.25 -15.70 -9.90
N SER A 701 -5.92 -14.79 -10.81
CA SER A 701 -6.11 -13.36 -10.61
C SER A 701 -6.42 -12.59 -11.89
N ASN A 702 -7.02 -11.42 -11.73
CA ASN A 702 -7.21 -10.43 -12.79
C ASN A 702 -6.62 -9.10 -12.33
N LEU A 703 -5.88 -8.44 -13.22
CA LEU A 703 -5.27 -7.14 -13.00
C LEU A 703 -5.79 -6.17 -14.05
N PHE A 704 -6.33 -5.04 -13.59
CA PHE A 704 -6.73 -3.91 -14.41
C PHE A 704 -5.85 -2.71 -14.08
N TYR A 705 -5.19 -2.16 -15.08
CA TYR A 705 -4.27 -1.05 -14.94
C TYR A 705 -4.51 0.00 -16.03
N SER A 706 -4.87 1.23 -15.65
CA SER A 706 -5.17 2.29 -16.63
C SER A 706 -3.90 2.83 -17.29
N LEU A 707 -3.88 3.00 -18.61
CA LEU A 707 -2.74 3.58 -19.33
C LEU A 707 -2.93 5.06 -19.73
N ASN A 708 -4.12 5.64 -19.55
CA ASN A 708 -4.50 6.95 -20.10
C ASN A 708 -3.46 8.05 -19.88
N ASP A 709 -2.98 8.18 -18.65
CA ASP A 709 -2.09 9.26 -18.24
C ASP A 709 -0.63 9.01 -18.62
N CYS A 710 -0.24 7.75 -18.83
CA CYS A 710 1.17 7.40 -19.00
C CYS A 710 1.54 6.83 -20.37
N LEU A 711 0.58 6.66 -21.29
CA LEU A 711 0.88 6.30 -22.68
C LEU A 711 1.82 7.29 -23.36
N GLU A 712 1.76 8.59 -23.06
CA GLU A 712 2.65 9.58 -23.65
C GLU A 712 4.07 9.54 -23.04
N ASP A 713 4.14 9.48 -21.71
CA ASP A 713 5.38 9.49 -20.92
C ASP A 713 5.36 8.37 -19.86
N SER A 714 6.23 7.37 -20.00
CA SER A 714 6.31 6.23 -19.09
C SER A 714 6.79 6.60 -17.69
N SER A 715 7.46 7.75 -17.53
CA SER A 715 7.85 8.25 -16.21
C SER A 715 6.62 8.55 -15.36
N LEU A 716 5.47 8.89 -15.96
CA LEU A 716 4.21 9.12 -15.25
C LEU A 716 3.62 7.83 -14.64
N CYS A 717 3.93 6.64 -15.19
CA CYS A 717 3.54 5.37 -14.57
C CYS A 717 4.44 5.00 -13.37
N THR A 718 5.65 5.56 -13.28
CA THR A 718 6.68 5.17 -12.29
C THR A 718 7.00 6.28 -11.28
N GLN A 719 6.46 7.48 -11.52
CA GLN A 719 6.49 8.68 -10.68
C GLN A 719 5.10 9.31 -10.63
N CYS A 720 4.34 8.98 -9.59
CA CYS A 720 2.93 9.34 -9.51
C CYS A 720 2.50 9.76 -8.10
N ASN A 721 1.30 10.37 -7.99
CA ASN A 721 0.73 10.84 -6.73
C ASN A 721 -0.50 10.03 -6.29
N GLN A 722 -0.57 9.67 -5.01
CA GLN A 722 -1.75 9.11 -4.34
C GLN A 722 -2.24 10.12 -3.29
N GLU A 723 -3.52 10.46 -3.37
CA GLU A 723 -4.15 11.42 -2.45
C GLU A 723 -5.17 10.68 -1.57
N TYR A 724 -5.05 10.84 -0.25
CA TYR A 724 -5.96 10.25 0.72
C TYR A 724 -6.51 11.31 1.65
N TYR A 725 -7.83 11.45 1.69
CA TYR A 725 -8.54 12.45 2.48
C TYR A 725 -8.96 11.89 3.84
N PHE A 726 -8.80 12.68 4.91
CA PHE A 726 -9.12 12.30 6.28
C PHE A 726 -10.04 13.31 6.96
N GLU A 727 -11.10 12.79 7.58
CA GLU A 727 -12.02 13.47 8.50
C GLU A 727 -12.30 12.53 9.69
N ALA A 728 -11.29 12.36 10.55
CA ALA A 728 -11.33 11.40 11.65
C ALA A 728 -12.41 11.75 12.69
N SER A 729 -13.50 10.99 12.66
CA SER A 729 -14.59 10.99 13.66
C SER A 729 -14.60 9.70 14.50
N GLU A 730 -13.81 8.71 14.09
CA GLU A 730 -13.72 7.35 14.61
C GLU A 730 -15.05 6.57 14.52
N GLN A 731 -15.96 7.00 13.63
CA GLN A 731 -17.25 6.35 13.36
C GLN A 731 -17.26 5.68 11.98
N TYR A 732 -17.89 4.52 11.89
CA TYR A 732 -18.15 3.84 10.62
C TYR A 732 -19.49 4.29 9.99
N ASP A 733 -19.64 4.09 8.69
CA ASP A 733 -20.86 4.43 7.93
C ASP A 733 -21.94 3.33 8.04
N SER A 734 -23.05 3.47 7.31
CA SER A 734 -24.14 2.46 7.33
C SER A 734 -23.72 1.06 6.86
N ASN A 735 -22.59 0.94 6.15
CA ASN A 735 -22.04 -0.31 5.66
C ASN A 735 -20.94 -0.88 6.59
N GLY A 736 -20.68 -0.22 7.71
CA GLY A 736 -19.65 -0.62 8.68
C GLY A 736 -18.21 -0.39 8.22
N VAL A 737 -18.00 0.54 7.28
CA VAL A 737 -16.69 0.95 6.78
C VAL A 737 -16.35 2.38 7.20
N TYR A 738 -15.06 2.71 7.23
CA TYR A 738 -14.53 3.98 7.72
C TYR A 738 -14.19 4.96 6.58
N GLY A 739 -15.06 5.05 5.57
CA GLY A 739 -14.85 5.82 4.33
C GLY A 739 -13.85 5.19 3.36
N VAL A 740 -13.75 5.67 2.11
CA VAL A 740 -12.83 5.10 1.08
C VAL A 740 -11.54 5.92 0.91
N GLY A 741 -11.45 7.09 1.56
CA GLY A 741 -10.30 7.99 1.47
C GLY A 741 -10.34 8.96 0.29
N SER A 742 -11.50 9.12 -0.38
CA SER A 742 -11.70 10.09 -1.46
C SER A 742 -12.18 11.44 -0.92
N VAL A 743 -12.21 12.47 -1.78
CA VAL A 743 -12.75 13.79 -1.43
C VAL A 743 -14.17 13.70 -0.88
N ASP A 744 -15.03 12.93 -1.55
CA ASP A 744 -16.46 12.82 -1.21
C ASP A 744 -16.71 11.93 0.00
N TYR A 745 -15.83 10.93 0.21
CA TYR A 745 -15.94 9.94 1.28
C TYR A 745 -14.58 9.77 1.97
N PRO A 746 -14.14 10.77 2.75
CA PRO A 746 -12.86 10.75 3.43
C PRO A 746 -12.80 9.62 4.46
N PHE A 747 -11.58 9.21 4.81
CA PHE A 747 -11.40 8.26 5.90
C PHE A 747 -11.85 8.86 7.22
N THR A 748 -12.68 8.13 7.95
CA THR A 748 -13.23 8.56 9.23
C THR A 748 -12.44 8.07 10.43
N THR A 749 -11.37 7.31 10.24
CA THR A 749 -10.44 6.89 11.30
C THR A 749 -9.01 7.27 10.97
N SER A 750 -8.22 7.56 12.01
CA SER A 750 -6.79 7.82 11.82
C SER A 750 -6.01 6.56 11.41
N ASN A 751 -6.45 5.38 11.87
CA ASN A 751 -5.82 4.10 11.57
C ASN A 751 -5.89 3.71 10.09
N ASN A 752 -6.76 4.33 9.28
CA ASN A 752 -6.77 4.14 7.82
C ASN A 752 -5.53 4.69 7.12
N PHE A 753 -4.63 5.38 7.83
CA PHE A 753 -3.25 5.57 7.35
C PHE A 753 -2.57 4.25 6.97
N LEU A 754 -2.82 3.17 7.72
CA LEU A 754 -2.37 1.81 7.38
C LEU A 754 -2.89 1.38 6.00
N THR A 755 -4.18 1.58 5.73
CA THR A 755 -4.82 1.27 4.44
C THR A 755 -4.17 2.04 3.29
N ALA A 756 -3.92 3.34 3.47
CA ALA A 756 -3.24 4.17 2.46
C ALA A 756 -1.83 3.63 2.15
N MET A 757 -1.05 3.32 3.18
CA MET A 757 0.32 2.80 3.02
C MET A 757 0.33 1.39 2.41
N ILE A 758 -0.64 0.52 2.70
CA ILE A 758 -0.77 -0.81 2.06
C ILE A 758 -1.07 -0.67 0.56
N LYS A 759 -1.96 0.25 0.17
CA LYS A 759 -2.24 0.53 -1.26
C LYS A 759 -0.99 1.03 -2.00
N ALA A 760 -0.21 1.91 -1.38
CA ALA A 760 1.08 2.36 -1.91
C ALA A 760 2.09 1.19 -2.06
N GLN A 761 2.20 0.35 -1.03
CA GLN A 761 3.07 -0.84 -1.06
C GLN A 761 2.69 -1.77 -2.20
N TYR A 762 1.40 -2.04 -2.37
CA TYR A 762 0.89 -2.96 -3.37
C TYR A 762 1.09 -2.46 -4.78
N TYR A 763 0.89 -1.16 -5.02
CA TYR A 763 1.20 -0.56 -6.31
C TYR A 763 2.67 -0.80 -6.71
N LYS A 764 3.62 -0.61 -5.78
CA LYS A 764 5.04 -0.94 -6.03
C LYS A 764 5.30 -2.45 -6.22
N GLN A 765 4.51 -3.33 -5.63
CA GLN A 765 4.66 -4.78 -5.86
C GLN A 765 4.19 -5.18 -7.26
N ILE A 766 3.16 -4.53 -7.79
CA ILE A 766 2.58 -4.84 -9.11
C ILE A 766 3.35 -4.16 -10.24
N VAL A 767 3.71 -2.88 -10.07
CA VAL A 767 4.36 -2.05 -11.09
C VAL A 767 5.87 -2.04 -10.87
N SER A 768 6.63 -2.54 -11.83
CA SER A 768 8.10 -2.52 -11.71
C SER A 768 8.68 -1.14 -12.05
N GLY A 769 9.78 -0.78 -11.39
CA GLY A 769 10.52 0.44 -11.70
C GLY A 769 9.96 1.72 -11.08
N VAL A 770 8.97 1.61 -10.17
CA VAL A 770 8.51 2.75 -9.36
C VAL A 770 9.70 3.31 -8.58
N SER A 771 10.08 4.53 -8.91
CA SER A 771 11.26 5.21 -8.34
C SER A 771 10.87 6.19 -7.25
N ASN A 772 9.70 6.82 -7.40
CA ASN A 772 9.16 7.75 -6.43
C ASN A 772 7.63 7.69 -6.48
N MET A 773 6.98 7.68 -5.33
CA MET A 773 5.53 7.78 -5.20
C MET A 773 5.21 8.87 -4.18
N PHE A 774 4.56 9.93 -4.63
CA PHE A 774 4.01 10.93 -3.74
C PHE A 774 2.77 10.35 -3.06
N VAL A 775 2.74 10.44 -1.73
CA VAL A 775 1.56 10.09 -0.95
C VAL A 775 1.16 11.30 -0.13
N ASP A 776 0.08 11.94 -0.56
CA ASP A 776 -0.50 13.13 0.04
C ASP A 776 -1.62 12.74 1.02
N ILE A 777 -1.36 12.95 2.32
CA ILE A 777 -2.33 12.81 3.39
C ILE A 777 -3.01 14.16 3.60
N LEU A 778 -4.25 14.27 3.13
CA LEU A 778 -5.05 15.49 3.12
C LEU A 778 -6.02 15.50 4.30
N VAL A 779 -5.73 16.31 5.31
CA VAL A 779 -6.53 16.36 6.54
C VAL A 779 -7.47 17.55 6.49
N LYS A 780 -8.76 17.31 6.78
CA LYS A 780 -9.75 18.39 6.85
C LYS A 780 -9.47 19.30 8.04
N PRO A 781 -9.52 20.64 7.89
CA PRO A 781 -9.46 21.55 9.02
C PRO A 781 -10.53 21.20 10.07
N HIS A 782 -10.21 21.40 11.34
CA HIS A 782 -11.03 21.02 12.51
C HIS A 782 -11.14 19.51 12.80
N SER A 783 -10.62 18.64 11.91
CA SER A 783 -10.40 17.23 12.22
C SER A 783 -8.99 17.03 12.78
N ILE A 784 -8.84 16.08 13.71
CA ILE A 784 -7.57 15.70 14.31
C ILE A 784 -7.17 14.33 13.80
N LEU A 785 -6.07 14.24 13.07
CA LEU A 785 -5.48 12.97 12.65
C LEU A 785 -4.46 12.50 13.70
N GLY A 786 -4.80 11.46 14.45
CA GLY A 786 -3.90 10.82 15.41
C GLY A 786 -2.96 9.83 14.74
N LEU A 787 -1.68 10.19 14.57
CA LEU A 787 -0.72 9.33 13.92
C LEU A 787 -0.20 8.26 14.89
N ASN A 788 -0.26 7.00 14.48
CA ASN A 788 0.27 5.88 15.26
C ASN A 788 1.76 5.66 14.91
N PRO A 789 2.70 5.79 15.87
CA PRO A 789 4.12 5.59 15.62
C PRO A 789 4.46 4.27 14.93
N LYS A 790 3.70 3.21 15.23
CA LYS A 790 3.97 1.86 14.73
C LYS A 790 3.58 1.67 13.27
N PHE A 791 2.73 2.54 12.73
CA PHE A 791 2.38 2.53 11.31
C PHE A 791 3.28 3.44 10.46
N MET A 792 4.13 4.25 11.08
CA MET A 792 5.03 5.18 10.38
C MET A 792 6.34 4.54 9.91
N ASN A 793 6.62 3.27 10.24
CA ASN A 793 7.87 2.60 9.88
C ASN A 793 7.61 1.36 9.01
N PHE A 794 8.03 1.38 7.75
CA PHE A 794 7.86 0.27 6.82
C PHE A 794 9.07 0.12 5.86
N ASP A 795 9.22 -1.06 5.26
CA ASP A 795 10.46 -1.46 4.55
C ASP A 795 10.63 -0.89 3.13
N PHE A 796 9.77 0.05 2.74
CA PHE A 796 9.76 0.68 1.41
C PHE A 796 9.74 2.22 1.47
N ASN A 797 10.16 2.82 2.59
CA ASN A 797 10.23 4.28 2.75
C ASN A 797 11.01 4.97 1.62
N SER A 798 12.07 4.33 1.10
CA SER A 798 13.02 4.95 0.15
C SER A 798 12.43 5.40 -1.17
N ILE A 799 11.23 4.93 -1.52
CA ILE A 799 10.51 5.36 -2.73
C ILE A 799 9.32 6.25 -2.42
N ILE A 800 8.98 6.46 -1.14
CA ILE A 800 7.80 7.21 -0.73
C ILE A 800 8.18 8.67 -0.48
N SER A 801 7.44 9.57 -1.10
CA SER A 801 7.44 11.00 -0.81
C SER A 801 6.18 11.35 -0.02
N LEU A 802 6.26 11.33 1.30
CA LEU A 802 5.10 11.47 2.19
C LEU A 802 4.84 12.95 2.52
N ASN A 803 3.65 13.46 2.21
CA ASN A 803 3.28 14.83 2.57
C ASN A 803 2.01 14.87 3.41
N PHE A 804 2.03 15.65 4.49
CA PHE A 804 0.84 16.02 5.26
C PHE A 804 0.41 17.42 4.87
N LYS A 805 -0.83 17.54 4.39
CA LYS A 805 -1.37 18.82 3.89
C LYS A 805 -2.77 19.04 4.45
N SER A 806 -3.12 20.30 4.70
CA SER A 806 -4.53 20.65 4.86
C SER A 806 -5.29 20.44 3.56
N SER A 807 -6.51 19.89 3.62
CA SER A 807 -7.38 19.80 2.45
C SER A 807 -7.92 21.16 1.98
N ILE A 808 -7.78 22.20 2.81
CA ILE A 808 -8.17 23.59 2.49
C ILE A 808 -6.92 24.48 2.59
N PRO A 809 -6.36 24.94 1.47
CA PRO A 809 -5.15 25.76 1.46
C PRO A 809 -5.26 27.00 2.36
N GLY A 810 -4.22 27.25 3.16
CA GLY A 810 -4.14 28.38 4.09
C GLY A 810 -4.93 28.24 5.38
N GLN A 811 -5.68 27.14 5.58
CA GLN A 811 -6.28 26.79 6.87
C GLN A 811 -5.54 25.63 7.50
N TYR A 812 -5.23 25.73 8.79
CA TYR A 812 -4.52 24.68 9.50
C TYR A 812 -5.37 23.42 9.68
N ALA A 813 -4.81 22.27 9.30
CA ALA A 813 -5.28 20.97 9.73
C ALA A 813 -4.46 20.46 10.93
N THR A 814 -5.02 19.56 11.72
CA THR A 814 -4.41 19.15 13.00
C THR A 814 -3.92 17.71 12.97
N LEU A 815 -2.67 17.51 13.35
CA LEU A 815 -2.09 16.20 13.64
C LEU A 815 -1.86 16.05 15.14
N GLN A 816 -1.96 14.82 15.64
CA GLN A 816 -1.61 14.47 17.01
C GLN A 816 -0.59 13.32 17.02
N TYR A 817 0.44 13.44 17.85
CA TYR A 817 1.48 12.43 18.01
C TYR A 817 2.05 12.39 19.44
N GLN A 818 2.82 11.35 19.77
CA GLN A 818 3.50 11.23 21.07
C GLN A 818 5.01 11.45 20.90
N ASN A 819 5.60 12.24 21.79
CA ASN A 819 7.03 12.57 21.80
C ASN A 819 7.53 13.16 20.47
N LEU A 820 8.42 12.45 19.75
CA LEU A 820 9.15 12.92 18.57
C LEU A 820 8.61 12.23 17.31
N LEU A 821 8.10 13.00 16.34
CA LEU A 821 7.67 12.45 15.05
C LEU A 821 8.88 12.27 14.14
N GLU A 822 9.25 11.01 13.92
CA GLU A 822 10.48 10.60 13.24
C GLU A 822 10.22 10.03 11.84
N PHE A 823 11.02 10.49 10.88
CA PHE A 823 11.06 10.00 9.50
C PHE A 823 12.46 9.56 9.12
N GLN A 824 12.59 8.31 8.67
CA GLN A 824 13.87 7.73 8.27
C GLN A 824 13.81 7.14 6.87
N ASN A 825 14.82 7.45 6.05
CA ASN A 825 15.04 6.86 4.73
C ASN A 825 13.87 7.06 3.75
N TYR A 826 13.14 8.19 3.83
CA TYR A 826 12.14 8.54 2.82
C TYR A 826 12.77 9.20 1.60
N ASN A 827 12.10 9.12 0.45
CA ASN A 827 12.52 9.88 -0.73
C ASN A 827 12.37 11.40 -0.49
N GLN A 828 11.23 11.80 0.10
CA GLN A 828 10.93 13.19 0.50
C GLN A 828 9.89 13.19 1.63
N VAL A 829 9.91 14.25 2.46
CA VAL A 829 8.88 14.47 3.49
C VAL A 829 8.38 15.91 3.44
N GLY A 830 7.06 16.12 3.55
CA GLY A 830 6.45 17.45 3.46
C GLY A 830 5.37 17.74 4.50
N PHE A 831 5.30 18.99 4.96
CA PHE A 831 4.23 19.53 5.79
C PHE A 831 3.75 20.87 5.21
N GLN A 832 2.44 21.02 5.03
CA GLN A 832 1.83 22.26 4.55
C GLN A 832 0.52 22.57 5.27
N ASP A 833 0.46 23.76 5.89
CA ASP A 833 -0.73 24.24 6.62
C ASP A 833 -1.14 23.26 7.74
N ILE A 834 -0.17 22.85 8.57
CA ILE A 834 -0.36 21.83 9.62
C ILE A 834 -0.04 22.36 11.01
N ILE A 835 -0.90 22.07 11.99
CA ILE A 835 -0.61 22.15 13.43
C ILE A 835 -0.37 20.74 13.94
N ILE A 836 0.70 20.53 14.71
CA ILE A 836 1.00 19.25 15.36
C ILE A 836 0.97 19.43 16.87
N TYR A 837 0.11 18.65 17.54
CA TYR A 837 0.09 18.55 18.99
C TYR A 837 0.84 17.30 19.45
N PHE A 838 1.84 17.50 20.30
CA PHE A 838 2.61 16.44 20.91
C PHE A 838 2.15 16.16 22.34
N GLY A 839 1.75 14.92 22.60
CA GLY A 839 1.73 14.38 23.96
C GLY A 839 3.13 13.95 24.39
N LEU A 840 3.33 13.80 25.69
CA LEU A 840 4.58 13.32 26.27
C LEU A 840 4.32 12.08 27.11
N ASP A 841 5.09 11.01 26.89
CA ASP A 841 5.00 9.82 27.75
C ASP A 841 5.48 10.11 29.18
N ASN A 842 6.46 11.03 29.31
CA ASN A 842 6.95 11.54 30.59
C ASN A 842 7.43 12.99 30.43
N GLU A 843 7.54 13.73 31.54
CA GLU A 843 7.96 15.15 31.51
C GLU A 843 9.35 15.37 30.90
N ASN A 844 10.22 14.35 30.87
CA ASN A 844 11.56 14.42 30.29
C ASN A 844 11.63 14.05 28.80
N SER A 845 10.56 13.50 28.20
CA SER A 845 10.54 13.06 26.80
C SER A 845 10.73 14.23 25.85
N ASN A 846 11.56 14.11 24.83
CA ASN A 846 11.66 15.16 23.81
C ASN A 846 10.41 15.17 22.91
N CYS A 847 10.09 16.34 22.34
CA CYS A 847 9.06 16.47 21.33
C CYS A 847 9.50 17.35 20.17
N GLY A 848 8.89 17.14 19.01
CA GLY A 848 9.24 17.84 17.77
C GLY A 848 9.31 16.92 16.55
N LEU A 849 10.02 17.37 15.52
CA LEU A 849 10.22 16.65 14.26
C LEU A 849 11.67 16.16 14.13
N TYR A 850 11.84 14.95 13.63
CA TYR A 850 13.16 14.36 13.37
C TYR A 850 13.21 13.75 11.96
N PHE A 851 14.20 14.17 11.18
CA PHE A 851 14.43 13.70 9.82
C PHE A 851 15.83 13.11 9.70
N ALA A 852 15.94 11.87 9.23
CA ALA A 852 17.22 11.21 8.98
C ALA A 852 17.27 10.54 7.60
N ASN A 853 18.38 10.75 6.89
CA ASN A 853 18.69 10.13 5.60
C ASN A 853 17.56 10.31 4.55
N ILE A 854 16.96 11.49 4.47
CA ILE A 854 15.95 11.80 3.45
C ILE A 854 16.67 12.10 2.13
N GLU A 855 16.38 11.31 1.09
CA GLU A 855 17.19 11.27 -0.14
C GLU A 855 17.19 12.61 -0.90
N ASN A 856 16.01 13.23 -1.09
CA ASN A 856 15.91 14.50 -1.81
C ASN A 856 15.84 15.71 -0.87
N ASN A 857 14.73 15.85 -0.14
CA ASN A 857 14.45 17.06 0.62
C ASN A 857 13.33 16.86 1.65
N VAL A 858 13.33 17.76 2.63
CA VAL A 858 12.23 17.98 3.56
C VAL A 858 11.66 19.38 3.32
N TYR A 859 10.33 19.48 3.20
CA TYR A 859 9.62 20.74 3.02
C TYR A 859 8.72 21.02 4.21
N ILE A 860 8.96 22.15 4.85
CA ILE A 860 8.12 22.66 5.93
C ILE A 860 7.55 24.00 5.49
N ASN A 861 6.23 24.11 5.37
CA ASN A 861 5.57 25.35 4.99
C ASN A 861 4.37 25.62 5.89
N ASN A 862 4.36 26.77 6.58
CA ASN A 862 3.25 27.20 7.42
C ASN A 862 2.83 26.11 8.42
N ILE A 863 3.71 25.80 9.38
CA ILE A 863 3.47 24.80 10.43
C ILE A 863 3.47 25.42 11.83
N GLN A 864 2.85 24.72 12.78
CA GLN A 864 2.97 25.05 14.22
C GLN A 864 3.10 23.78 15.06
N LEU A 865 3.98 23.79 16.07
CA LEU A 865 4.28 22.64 16.93
C LEU A 865 3.98 22.97 18.39
N TYR A 866 2.99 22.31 18.99
CA TYR A 866 2.55 22.61 20.35
C TYR A 866 2.54 21.38 21.24
N LEU A 867 2.62 21.60 22.56
CA LEU A 867 2.30 20.58 23.54
C LEU A 867 0.78 20.43 23.67
N TYR A 868 0.34 19.18 23.78
CA TYR A 868 -1.06 18.86 24.06
C TYR A 868 -1.45 19.22 25.51
N THR A 869 -0.55 19.00 26.46
CA THR A 869 -0.77 19.27 27.90
C THR A 869 0.36 20.10 28.48
N GLN A 870 0.02 21.06 29.36
CA GLN A 870 1.01 21.82 30.10
C GLN A 870 1.81 20.90 31.03
N THR A 871 3.11 21.16 31.13
CA THR A 871 4.04 20.45 32.01
C THR A 871 4.35 21.30 33.24
N SER A 872 4.91 20.69 34.29
CA SER A 872 5.26 21.40 35.53
C SER A 872 6.32 22.50 35.35
N ALA A 873 7.14 22.41 34.30
CA ALA A 873 8.10 23.42 33.89
C ALA A 873 7.85 23.83 32.42
N PRO A 874 8.07 25.10 32.03
CA PRO A 874 7.87 25.53 30.65
C PRO A 874 8.70 24.69 29.68
N LYS A 875 8.03 24.14 28.67
CA LYS A 875 8.60 23.27 27.65
C LYS A 875 7.96 23.58 26.32
N SER A 876 8.77 23.66 25.28
CA SER A 876 8.30 23.90 23.91
C SER A 876 8.58 22.67 23.05
N CYS A 877 7.72 22.40 22.07
CA CYS A 877 7.91 21.35 21.05
C CYS A 877 8.37 21.92 19.70
N GLN A 878 8.71 23.20 19.65
CA GLN A 878 9.26 23.85 18.46
C GLN A 878 10.72 23.40 18.25
N SER A 879 10.93 22.11 17.99
CA SER A 879 12.22 21.47 17.77
C SER A 879 12.17 20.64 16.49
N ILE A 880 13.08 20.92 15.57
CA ILE A 880 13.25 20.23 14.30
C ILE A 880 14.72 19.83 14.18
N TYR A 881 14.95 18.52 14.11
CA TYR A 881 16.26 17.92 13.95
C TYR A 881 16.40 17.31 12.56
N SER A 882 17.51 17.60 11.88
CA SER A 882 17.80 17.10 10.54
C SER A 882 19.20 16.50 10.47
N ASP A 883 19.27 15.19 10.21
CA ASP A 883 20.50 14.43 9.98
C ASP A 883 20.57 13.99 8.52
N SER A 884 21.64 14.39 7.83
CA SER A 884 21.92 13.97 6.45
C SER A 884 20.75 14.22 5.50
N SER A 885 19.95 15.26 5.77
CA SER A 885 18.69 15.57 5.09
C SER A 885 18.59 17.08 4.82
N ILE A 886 18.32 17.46 3.56
CA ILE A 886 18.21 18.89 3.17
C ILE A 886 16.83 19.42 3.60
N LEU A 887 16.80 20.42 4.49
CA LEU A 887 15.57 21.02 5.00
C LEU A 887 15.30 22.40 4.36
N ASN A 888 14.08 22.60 3.86
CA ASN A 888 13.56 23.87 3.36
C ASN A 888 12.40 24.33 4.25
N VAL A 889 12.54 25.49 4.89
CA VAL A 889 11.54 26.04 5.81
C VAL A 889 10.96 27.34 5.24
N PHE A 890 9.63 27.38 5.10
CA PHE A 890 8.87 28.49 4.56
C PHE A 890 7.75 28.92 5.52
N ASN A 891 7.53 30.22 5.66
CA ASN A 891 6.40 30.80 6.40
C ASN A 891 6.23 30.22 7.82
N TYR A 892 7.31 30.17 8.59
CA TYR A 892 7.29 29.60 9.93
C TYR A 892 7.25 30.70 10.99
N SER A 893 6.10 30.85 11.64
CA SER A 893 5.87 31.87 12.65
C SER A 893 5.65 31.23 14.01
N ILE A 894 6.46 31.63 14.99
CA ILE A 894 6.40 31.20 16.38
C ILE A 894 6.10 32.42 17.24
N SER A 895 5.09 32.32 18.09
CA SER A 895 4.71 33.41 18.99
C SER A 895 4.31 32.91 20.37
N ASN A 896 4.58 33.71 21.42
CA ASN A 896 4.14 33.44 22.80
C ASN A 896 4.64 32.12 23.42
N GLU A 897 5.78 31.62 22.96
CA GLU A 897 6.43 30.40 23.47
C GLU A 897 7.48 30.72 24.55
N ASP A 898 7.67 29.80 25.51
CA ASP A 898 8.70 29.88 26.53
C ASP A 898 9.82 28.86 26.28
N PHE A 899 10.98 29.37 25.88
CA PHE A 899 12.18 28.61 25.56
C PHE A 899 13.18 28.54 26.72
N SER A 900 12.77 28.81 27.96
CA SER A 900 13.65 28.79 29.14
C SER A 900 14.40 27.46 29.29
N ASN A 901 13.74 26.33 28.99
CA ASN A 901 14.31 24.98 29.08
C ASN A 901 14.53 24.33 27.70
N HIS A 902 14.57 25.13 26.63
CA HIS A 902 14.68 24.64 25.26
C HIS A 902 15.99 25.07 24.62
N LYS A 903 16.73 24.13 24.02
CA LYS A 903 18.07 24.40 23.49
C LYS A 903 18.04 25.03 22.10
N SER A 904 17.33 24.44 21.15
CA SER A 904 17.41 24.85 19.74
C SER A 904 16.12 24.56 18.98
N ILE A 905 15.65 25.52 18.16
CA ILE A 905 14.51 25.25 17.24
C ILE A 905 14.96 24.34 16.10
N LEU A 906 16.09 24.66 15.47
CA LEU A 906 16.65 23.88 14.36
C LEU A 906 18.02 23.35 14.76
N THR A 907 18.24 22.06 14.54
CA THR A 907 19.53 21.39 14.76
C THR A 907 19.91 20.56 13.55
N TYR A 908 21.16 20.71 13.08
CA TYR A 908 21.66 20.07 11.87
C TYR A 908 22.91 19.24 12.10
N PHE A 909 22.92 18.03 11.53
CA PHE A 909 24.06 17.14 11.48
C PHE A 909 24.26 16.61 10.05
N ASN A 910 25.48 16.66 9.52
CA ASN A 910 25.84 16.20 8.17
C ASN A 910 25.03 16.82 7.01
N VAL A 911 24.66 18.10 7.11
CA VAL A 911 23.92 18.82 6.05
C VAL A 911 24.75 19.96 5.49
N THR A 912 24.78 20.11 4.15
CA THR A 912 25.60 21.12 3.47
C THR A 912 24.93 22.48 3.31
N ASN A 913 23.60 22.52 3.24
CA ASN A 913 22.84 23.75 2.98
C ASN A 913 21.44 23.71 3.62
N ILE A 914 20.96 24.90 4.00
CA ILE A 914 19.59 25.13 4.45
C ILE A 914 19.04 26.39 3.76
N ASN A 915 17.77 26.35 3.37
CA ASN A 915 17.01 27.50 2.91
C ASN A 915 15.90 27.86 3.91
N PHE A 916 15.87 29.13 4.30
CA PHE A 916 15.00 29.66 5.34
C PHE A 916 14.32 30.94 4.83
N ASN A 917 13.01 30.95 4.70
CA ASN A 917 12.29 32.11 4.16
C ASN A 917 11.00 32.41 4.94
N ASN A 918 10.76 33.69 5.24
CA ASN A 918 9.61 34.16 6.01
C ASN A 918 9.52 33.49 7.39
N PHE A 919 10.50 33.75 8.24
CA PHE A 919 10.48 33.27 9.62
C PHE A 919 10.21 34.42 10.59
N SER A 920 9.37 34.17 11.59
CA SER A 920 9.13 35.12 12.67
C SER A 920 9.17 34.46 14.05
N LEU A 921 9.85 35.11 14.99
CA LEU A 921 9.87 34.77 16.40
C LEU A 921 9.42 36.00 17.19
N THR A 922 8.22 35.95 17.77
CA THR A 922 7.60 37.13 18.39
C THR A 922 7.06 36.87 19.79
N ASP A 923 7.23 37.84 20.69
CA ASP A 923 6.67 37.79 22.05
C ASP A 923 7.06 36.50 22.84
N CYS A 924 8.22 35.92 22.56
CA CYS A 924 8.72 34.70 23.22
C CYS A 924 9.65 35.01 24.42
N ILE A 925 9.77 34.06 25.34
CA ILE A 925 10.77 34.07 26.43
C ILE A 925 11.97 33.23 25.99
N LEU A 926 13.16 33.83 25.92
CA LEU A 926 14.38 33.16 25.48
C LEU A 926 15.23 32.74 26.69
N GLY A 927 15.50 31.44 26.84
CA GLY A 927 16.38 30.92 27.89
C GLY A 927 17.87 31.13 27.60
N ASP A 928 18.73 31.11 28.62
CA ASP A 928 20.16 31.46 28.48
C ASP A 928 20.91 30.68 27.39
N SER A 929 20.62 29.39 27.20
CA SER A 929 21.27 28.54 26.18
C SER A 929 20.51 28.41 24.86
N PHE A 930 19.33 29.04 24.74
CA PHE A 930 18.47 28.94 23.57
C PHE A 930 19.11 29.46 22.28
N SER A 931 18.87 28.75 21.20
CA SER A 931 19.23 29.10 19.83
C SER A 931 18.06 28.84 18.87
N ILE A 932 18.01 29.58 17.76
CA ILE A 932 17.07 29.29 16.66
C ILE A 932 17.68 28.24 15.75
N LEU A 933 18.98 28.33 15.45
CA LEU A 933 19.68 27.38 14.58
C LEU A 933 21.05 27.05 15.16
N THR A 934 21.31 25.77 15.33
CA THR A 934 22.61 25.23 15.72
C THR A 934 23.11 24.23 14.68
N GLN A 935 24.42 24.24 14.43
CA GLN A 935 25.07 23.26 13.56
C GLN A 935 26.00 22.37 14.37
N GLU A 936 26.04 21.09 14.00
CA GLU A 936 27.03 20.13 14.46
C GLU A 936 28.09 19.83 13.38
N SER A 937 27.80 20.14 12.11
CA SER A 937 28.71 20.04 10.96
C SER A 937 28.72 21.33 10.13
N ASP A 938 29.68 21.51 9.20
CA ASP A 938 29.79 22.71 8.36
C ASP A 938 28.54 22.91 7.46
N LEU A 939 27.73 23.93 7.78
CA LEU A 939 26.48 24.25 7.11
C LEU A 939 26.55 25.62 6.44
N LYS A 940 25.87 25.77 5.30
CA LYS A 940 25.59 27.07 4.66
C LYS A 940 24.12 27.46 4.84
N VAL A 941 23.88 28.59 5.50
CA VAL A 941 22.55 29.15 5.72
C VAL A 941 22.21 30.19 4.65
N LEU A 942 21.12 29.95 3.92
CA LEU A 942 20.46 30.94 3.07
C LEU A 942 19.17 31.37 3.77
N ALA A 943 19.11 32.63 4.19
CA ALA A 943 18.00 33.16 4.96
C ALA A 943 17.41 34.41 4.31
N SER A 944 16.08 34.48 4.19
CA SER A 944 15.37 35.68 3.76
C SER A 944 14.14 36.00 4.59
N ASN A 945 13.83 37.29 4.76
CA ASN A 945 12.62 37.77 5.44
C ASN A 945 12.50 37.25 6.88
N ILE A 946 13.50 37.50 7.72
CA ILE A 946 13.51 37.12 9.13
C ILE A 946 12.95 38.27 9.99
N THR A 947 12.05 37.98 10.93
CA THR A 947 11.55 38.93 11.93
C THR A 947 11.76 38.42 13.35
N LEU A 948 12.49 39.15 14.18
CA LEU A 948 12.61 38.90 15.61
C LEU A 948 12.04 40.09 16.36
N SER A 949 10.92 39.95 17.06
CA SER A 949 10.27 41.11 17.69
C SER A 949 9.71 40.86 19.08
N ASN A 950 9.87 41.83 19.99
CA ASN A 950 9.30 41.80 21.34
C ASN A 950 9.70 40.58 22.20
N ASN A 951 10.77 39.87 21.87
CA ASN A 951 11.21 38.73 22.68
C ASN A 951 11.91 39.21 23.96
N ILE A 952 11.72 38.49 25.06
CA ILE A 952 12.27 38.82 26.39
C ILE A 952 13.14 37.68 26.93
N CYS A 953 13.93 37.95 27.96
CA CYS A 953 14.74 36.93 28.63
C CYS A 953 13.98 36.25 29.77
N SER A 954 14.32 35.01 30.08
CA SER A 954 13.86 34.36 31.31
C SER A 954 14.48 35.02 32.55
N SER A 955 13.70 35.17 33.62
CA SER A 955 14.01 36.04 34.77
C SER A 955 14.95 35.45 35.84
N ASN A 956 15.68 34.36 35.56
CA ASN A 956 16.47 33.63 36.57
C ASN A 956 18.00 33.76 36.38
N SER A 957 18.55 34.98 36.34
CA SER A 957 20.00 35.19 36.15
C SER A 957 20.75 35.74 37.37
N ASP A 958 20.37 35.34 38.60
CA ASP A 958 21.10 35.70 39.84
C ASP A 958 22.10 34.62 40.29
N ASP A 959 22.31 33.54 39.52
CA ASP A 959 23.28 32.49 39.82
C ASP A 959 24.72 32.93 39.42
N PRO A 960 25.64 33.17 40.38
CA PRO A 960 26.98 33.67 40.11
C PRO A 960 27.92 32.65 39.43
N ASP A 961 27.61 31.35 39.49
CA ASP A 961 28.51 30.27 39.01
C ASP A 961 28.24 29.84 37.55
N ASN A 962 27.13 30.26 36.93
CA ASN A 962 26.73 29.91 35.56
C ASN A 962 26.98 31.06 34.55
N ASP A 963 27.85 32.01 34.93
CA ASP A 963 27.74 33.39 34.51
C ASP A 963 28.64 33.79 33.30
N GLU A 964 29.27 32.83 32.62
CA GLU A 964 30.24 33.08 31.54
C GLU A 964 29.82 32.63 30.12
N LYS A 965 28.77 31.80 29.96
CA LYS A 965 28.42 31.25 28.64
C LYS A 965 27.50 32.18 27.84
N ILE A 966 27.90 32.45 26.61
CA ILE A 966 27.17 33.26 25.64
C ILE A 966 26.70 32.35 24.52
N SER A 967 25.42 32.44 24.16
CA SER A 967 24.80 31.64 23.10
C SER A 967 24.48 32.50 21.88
N ALA A 968 24.52 31.91 20.67
CA ALA A 968 24.07 32.59 19.46
C ALA A 968 22.69 32.10 19.04
N LEU A 969 21.84 33.01 18.55
CA LEU A 969 20.55 32.64 17.96
C LEU A 969 20.73 31.85 16.66
N PHE A 970 21.76 32.15 15.87
CA PHE A 970 22.11 31.40 14.67
C PHE A 970 23.60 31.06 14.70
N SER A 971 23.94 29.78 14.68
CA SER A 971 25.32 29.28 14.64
C SER A 971 25.54 28.46 13.37
N SER A 972 26.43 28.90 12.47
CA SER A 972 26.69 28.20 11.21
C SER A 972 28.08 28.45 10.61
N GLY A 973 28.53 27.64 9.64
CA GLY A 973 29.82 27.81 8.96
C GLY A 973 29.80 28.92 7.92
N ASN A 974 28.63 29.20 7.31
CA ASN A 974 28.45 30.29 6.35
C ASN A 974 27.03 30.88 6.40
N PHE A 975 26.90 32.19 6.21
CA PHE A 975 25.63 32.92 6.21
C PHE A 975 25.45 33.78 4.96
N ASN A 976 24.27 33.68 4.35
CA ASN A 976 23.76 34.64 3.38
C ASN A 976 22.34 35.05 3.82
N VAL A 977 22.22 36.25 4.39
CA VAL A 977 21.00 36.77 4.99
C VAL A 977 20.52 37.98 4.20
N ASN A 978 19.25 37.97 3.80
CA ASN A 978 18.62 39.06 3.07
C ASN A 978 17.29 39.48 3.75
N ASN A 979 17.04 40.78 3.90
CA ASN A 979 15.80 41.30 4.50
C ASN A 979 15.53 40.76 5.92
N MET A 980 16.14 41.37 6.94
CA MET A 980 15.93 40.99 8.36
C MET A 980 15.46 42.18 9.18
N THR A 981 14.49 41.98 10.05
CA THR A 981 14.04 42.97 11.04
C THR A 981 14.21 42.40 12.45
N VAL A 982 14.91 43.14 13.32
CA VAL A 982 15.10 42.81 14.74
C VAL A 982 14.70 44.01 15.58
N ASN A 983 13.59 43.93 16.31
CA ASN A 983 13.09 45.09 17.06
C ASN A 983 12.46 44.81 18.42
N ASN A 984 12.60 45.74 19.35
CA ASN A 984 11.99 45.68 20.69
C ASN A 984 12.34 44.42 21.50
N ASN A 985 13.45 43.75 21.20
CA ASN A 985 13.86 42.55 21.94
C ASN A 985 14.75 42.92 23.13
N THR A 986 14.71 42.10 24.17
CA THR A 986 15.72 42.07 25.23
C THR A 986 16.52 40.78 25.09
N PHE A 987 17.79 40.88 24.73
CA PHE A 987 18.71 39.74 24.57
C PHE A 987 19.66 39.66 25.76
N CYS A 988 19.60 38.56 26.51
CA CYS A 988 20.48 38.31 27.64
C CYS A 988 21.47 37.20 27.31
N LYS A 989 22.78 37.48 27.45
CA LYS A 989 23.85 36.51 27.13
C LYS A 989 23.71 35.91 25.73
N LYS A 990 23.19 36.72 24.79
CA LYS A 990 22.84 36.31 23.44
C LYS A 990 23.40 37.24 22.38
N ILE A 991 23.89 36.62 21.33
CA ILE A 991 24.27 37.26 20.07
C ILE A 991 23.37 36.75 18.95
N ILE A 992 23.25 37.49 17.85
CA ILE A 992 22.36 37.08 16.75
C ILE A 992 22.99 35.97 15.91
N PHE A 993 24.16 36.21 15.31
CA PHE A 993 24.84 35.27 14.43
C PHE A 993 26.25 34.95 14.94
N SER A 994 26.67 33.70 14.80
CA SER A 994 28.02 33.25 15.12
C SER A 994 28.54 32.24 14.12
N CYS A 995 29.77 32.42 13.66
CA CYS A 995 30.41 31.47 12.76
C CYS A 995 31.14 30.38 13.55
N VAL A 996 30.76 29.11 13.34
CA VAL A 996 31.54 27.99 13.87
C VAL A 996 32.70 27.73 12.91
N SER A 997 33.90 28.15 13.30
CA SER A 997 35.09 28.07 12.45
C SER A 997 35.74 26.69 12.46
N SER A 998 36.20 26.25 11.29
CA SER A 998 36.94 24.99 11.11
C SER A 998 38.17 25.19 10.20
N LEU A 999 39.20 24.37 10.42
CA LEU A 999 40.38 24.31 9.56
C LEU A 999 40.02 23.84 8.13
N ASP A 1000 39.01 23.00 7.99
CA ASP A 1000 38.67 22.34 6.72
C ASP A 1000 37.70 23.14 5.83
N GLN A 1001 37.17 24.27 6.33
CA GLN A 1001 36.24 25.12 5.57
C GLN A 1001 36.89 25.68 4.28
N THR A 1002 36.17 25.67 3.17
CA THR A 1002 36.63 26.35 1.95
C THR A 1002 36.50 27.88 2.09
N ASN A 1003 36.92 28.66 1.08
CA ASN A 1003 36.75 30.11 1.11
C ASN A 1003 35.25 30.46 1.18
N GLN A 1004 34.82 31.01 2.31
CA GLN A 1004 33.43 31.40 2.55
C GLN A 1004 33.21 32.88 2.24
N VAL A 1005 31.99 33.20 1.79
CA VAL A 1005 31.50 34.56 1.58
C VAL A 1005 30.29 34.77 2.46
N PHE A 1006 30.45 35.52 3.53
CA PHE A 1006 29.38 35.95 4.42
C PHE A 1006 28.70 37.17 3.81
N SER A 1007 27.37 37.16 3.71
CA SER A 1007 26.60 38.25 3.11
C SER A 1007 25.41 38.61 3.97
N PHE A 1008 25.26 39.90 4.26
CA PHE A 1008 24.15 40.46 5.02
C PHE A 1008 23.61 41.67 4.26
N GLN A 1009 22.36 41.57 3.79
CA GLN A 1009 21.72 42.58 2.95
C GLN A 1009 20.35 42.99 3.52
N ASP A 1010 20.01 44.28 3.43
CA ASP A 1010 18.69 44.82 3.78
C ASP A 1010 18.29 44.51 5.25
N LEU A 1011 19.14 44.89 6.21
CA LEU A 1011 18.90 44.59 7.63
C LEU A 1011 18.46 45.82 8.43
N ASN A 1012 17.42 45.68 9.25
CA ASN A 1012 16.91 46.70 10.16
C ASN A 1012 16.94 46.20 11.60
N VAL A 1013 17.78 46.77 12.45
CA VAL A 1013 17.93 46.37 13.86
C VAL A 1013 17.72 47.58 14.76
N TYR A 1014 16.59 47.65 15.47
CA TYR A 1014 16.25 48.86 16.23
C TYR A 1014 15.52 48.63 17.55
N ASP A 1015 15.71 49.56 18.49
CA ASP A 1015 15.04 49.58 19.80
C ASP A 1015 15.22 48.28 20.62
N ASN A 1016 16.38 47.60 20.50
CA ASN A 1016 16.70 46.39 21.27
C ASN A 1016 17.63 46.69 22.47
N TYR A 1017 17.50 45.90 23.55
CA TYR A 1017 18.39 45.90 24.71
C TYR A 1017 19.26 44.65 24.72
N PHE A 1018 20.57 44.81 24.90
CA PHE A 1018 21.53 43.69 24.97
C PHE A 1018 22.25 43.67 26.32
N GLN A 1019 22.11 42.59 27.09
CA GLN A 1019 23.00 42.30 28.22
C GLN A 1019 24.22 41.53 27.71
N ALA A 1020 25.34 42.24 27.52
CA ALA A 1020 26.51 41.76 26.80
C ALA A 1020 27.70 41.51 27.74
N LYS A 1021 28.24 40.29 27.68
CA LYS A 1021 29.53 39.89 28.29
C LYS A 1021 30.62 39.59 27.24
N THR A 1022 30.33 39.90 25.97
CA THR A 1022 31.22 39.71 24.83
C THR A 1022 31.35 41.00 24.01
N GLU A 1023 32.48 41.14 23.31
CA GLU A 1023 32.82 42.32 22.50
C GLU A 1023 31.93 42.50 21.25
N TYR A 1024 31.00 41.58 20.97
CA TYR A 1024 30.17 41.56 19.76
C TYR A 1024 28.70 41.16 20.00
N LEU A 1025 27.77 41.74 19.25
CA LEU A 1025 26.33 41.54 19.48
C LEU A 1025 25.59 40.91 18.29
N PHE A 1026 26.02 41.19 17.07
CA PHE A 1026 25.26 40.82 15.86
C PHE A 1026 25.91 39.68 15.09
N PHE A 1027 27.21 39.73 14.78
CA PHE A 1027 27.89 38.68 14.02
C PHE A 1027 29.35 38.52 14.44
N ASP A 1028 29.81 37.28 14.58
CA ASP A 1028 31.24 36.98 14.67
C ASP A 1028 31.74 35.92 13.68
N ALA A 1029 33.01 36.08 13.28
CA ALA A 1029 33.76 35.10 12.51
C ALA A 1029 35.23 35.09 12.91
N LEU A 1030 35.61 34.17 13.81
CA LEU A 1030 36.92 34.12 14.45
C LEU A 1030 37.74 32.91 13.96
N TYR A 1031 38.65 33.13 13.00
CA TYR A 1031 39.50 32.08 12.42
C TYR A 1031 40.92 32.07 13.00
N SER A 1032 41.07 31.98 14.32
CA SER A 1032 42.40 31.98 14.97
C SER A 1032 43.31 30.86 14.43
N MET A 1033 42.72 29.71 14.10
CA MET A 1033 43.39 28.49 13.67
C MET A 1033 43.98 28.55 12.24
N ARG A 1034 43.52 29.47 11.38
CA ARG A 1034 43.99 29.57 9.98
C ARG A 1034 45.29 30.37 9.87
N VAL A 1035 46.18 30.02 8.95
CA VAL A 1035 47.43 30.78 8.75
C VAL A 1035 47.19 32.11 8.03
N ASN A 1036 46.36 32.12 6.98
CA ASN A 1036 46.10 33.31 6.15
C ASN A 1036 44.60 33.63 6.06
N PRO A 1037 44.23 34.91 5.94
CA PRO A 1037 42.85 35.32 5.69
C PRO A 1037 42.42 35.03 4.24
N ASN A 1038 41.34 34.27 4.05
CA ASN A 1038 40.81 33.87 2.73
C ASN A 1038 39.28 33.96 2.56
N HIS A 1039 38.55 34.40 3.59
CA HIS A 1039 37.10 34.58 3.59
C HIS A 1039 36.69 36.03 3.24
N GLU A 1040 35.42 36.25 2.89
CA GLU A 1040 34.87 37.58 2.59
C GLU A 1040 33.62 37.89 3.42
N LEU A 1041 33.43 39.16 3.80
CA LEU A 1041 32.24 39.67 4.47
C LEU A 1041 31.66 40.86 3.69
N HIS A 1042 30.44 40.71 3.20
CA HIS A 1042 29.67 41.76 2.52
C HIS A 1042 28.50 42.22 3.37
N LEU A 1043 28.42 43.53 3.57
CA LEU A 1043 27.37 44.22 4.31
C LEU A 1043 26.74 45.25 3.37
N ASP A 1044 25.46 45.16 3.07
CA ASP A 1044 24.79 46.11 2.18
C ASP A 1044 23.42 46.54 2.72
N VAL A 1045 23.14 47.84 2.73
CA VAL A 1045 21.87 48.42 3.21
C VAL A 1045 21.52 47.91 4.62
N ILE A 1046 22.33 48.29 5.61
CA ILE A 1046 22.14 47.89 7.01
C ILE A 1046 21.85 49.11 7.87
N GLN A 1047 20.80 49.08 8.67
CA GLN A 1047 20.41 50.16 9.58
C GLN A 1047 20.32 49.65 11.02
N PHE A 1048 21.14 50.22 11.91
CA PHE A 1048 21.00 50.06 13.36
C PHE A 1048 20.50 51.36 13.99
N LYS A 1049 19.46 51.31 14.82
CA LYS A 1049 18.88 52.52 15.46
C LYS A 1049 18.46 52.28 16.91
N ASN A 1050 18.83 53.16 17.85
CA ASN A 1050 18.36 53.12 19.25
C ASN A 1050 18.54 51.76 19.97
N ASN A 1051 19.58 50.99 19.65
CA ASN A 1051 19.91 49.80 20.44
C ASN A 1051 20.79 50.24 21.62
N SER A 1052 20.72 49.54 22.75
CA SER A 1052 21.51 49.89 23.93
C SER A 1052 21.99 48.66 24.71
N LEU A 1053 23.05 48.84 25.48
CA LEU A 1053 23.54 47.83 26.42
C LEU A 1053 22.85 47.95 27.78
N LEU A 1054 22.53 46.81 28.37
CA LEU A 1054 21.97 46.70 29.71
C LEU A 1054 23.03 46.09 30.65
N THR A 1055 23.53 46.88 31.61
CA THR A 1055 24.48 46.42 32.63
C THR A 1055 23.74 46.05 33.92
N LYS A 1056 23.79 44.78 34.32
CA LYS A 1056 23.21 44.29 35.59
C LYS A 1056 24.27 43.99 36.64
N ASN A 1057 25.47 43.58 36.26
CA ASN A 1057 26.56 43.29 37.18
C ASN A 1057 27.94 43.76 36.66
N ASN A 1058 28.98 43.64 37.49
CA ASN A 1058 30.34 44.10 37.15
C ASN A 1058 31.04 43.28 36.05
N ASN A 1059 30.48 42.13 35.66
CA ASN A 1059 31.02 41.29 34.59
C ASN A 1059 30.43 41.66 33.21
N ASP A 1060 29.37 42.47 33.17
CA ASP A 1060 28.80 42.99 31.93
C ASP A 1060 29.69 44.10 31.34
N LEU A 1061 29.85 44.10 30.01
CA LEU A 1061 30.69 45.08 29.32
C LEU A 1061 29.99 46.44 29.22
N ILE A 1062 30.76 47.49 29.46
CA ILE A 1062 30.32 48.90 29.32
C ILE A 1062 30.34 49.34 27.83
N GLY A 1063 30.84 48.49 26.93
CA GLY A 1063 30.79 48.72 25.48
C GLY A 1063 31.04 47.46 24.67
N ALA A 1064 30.42 47.37 23.48
CA ALA A 1064 30.50 46.23 22.57
C ALA A 1064 30.55 46.70 21.09
N SER A 1065 30.58 45.77 20.14
CA SER A 1065 30.51 46.03 18.70
C SER A 1065 29.38 45.23 18.05
N TYR A 1066 28.89 45.60 16.88
CA TYR A 1066 27.95 44.74 16.14
C TYR A 1066 28.67 43.55 15.51
N PHE A 1067 29.81 43.79 14.86
CA PHE A 1067 30.57 42.78 14.14
C PHE A 1067 31.94 42.53 14.79
N GLN A 1068 32.37 41.27 14.93
CA GLN A 1068 33.77 40.94 15.25
C GLN A 1068 34.32 39.92 14.28
N THR A 1069 35.45 40.21 13.63
CA THR A 1069 36.08 39.24 12.73
C THR A 1069 37.58 39.14 12.92
N MET A 1070 38.11 37.95 12.67
CA MET A 1070 39.54 37.67 12.65
C MET A 1070 39.90 36.80 11.45
N LYS A 1071 40.92 37.23 10.70
CA LYS A 1071 41.43 36.55 9.49
C LYS A 1071 40.37 36.41 8.37
N ILE A 1072 39.62 37.48 8.11
CA ILE A 1072 38.74 37.62 6.94
C ILE A 1072 39.44 38.50 5.90
N ALA A 1073 39.64 38.02 4.66
CA ALA A 1073 40.44 38.69 3.64
C ALA A 1073 39.84 40.01 3.20
N THR A 1074 38.55 40.03 2.89
CA THR A 1074 37.85 41.20 2.34
C THR A 1074 36.64 41.52 3.19
N ILE A 1075 36.50 42.78 3.59
CA ILE A 1075 35.29 43.29 4.25
C ILE A 1075 34.79 44.50 3.45
N SER A 1076 33.55 44.44 2.97
CA SER A 1076 32.91 45.54 2.26
C SER A 1076 31.60 45.92 2.92
N ALA A 1077 31.42 47.19 3.29
CA ALA A 1077 30.16 47.71 3.79
C ALA A 1077 29.65 48.88 2.93
N SER A 1078 28.44 48.76 2.40
CA SER A 1078 27.76 49.82 1.65
C SER A 1078 26.44 50.20 2.28
N ASN A 1079 26.10 51.49 2.25
CA ASN A 1079 24.83 52.03 2.79
C ASN A 1079 24.53 51.59 4.24
N THR A 1080 25.56 51.47 5.07
CA THR A 1080 25.41 51.14 6.49
C THR A 1080 25.17 52.40 7.33
N MET A 1081 24.15 52.39 8.20
CA MET A 1081 23.75 53.51 9.05
C MET A 1081 23.74 53.11 10.54
N LEU A 1082 24.37 53.93 11.38
CA LEU A 1082 24.32 53.86 12.83
C LEU A 1082 23.65 55.13 13.37
N ILE A 1083 22.49 55.00 14.02
CA ILE A 1083 21.70 56.14 14.52
C ILE A 1083 21.49 55.98 16.03
N ASN A 1084 21.92 56.97 16.83
CA ASN A 1084 21.76 57.04 18.29
C ASN A 1084 22.39 55.87 19.09
N HIS A 1085 23.68 55.57 18.87
CA HIS A 1085 24.42 54.54 19.62
C HIS A 1085 25.58 55.14 20.42
N PHE A 1086 25.63 54.99 21.75
CA PHE A 1086 26.71 55.60 22.57
C PHE A 1086 27.72 54.58 23.14
N ASP A 1087 27.33 53.31 23.15
CA ASP A 1087 27.96 52.17 23.82
C ASP A 1087 28.27 51.01 22.87
N ILE A 1088 27.72 51.02 21.66
CA ILE A 1088 27.93 49.97 20.64
C ILE A 1088 28.64 50.53 19.39
N LYS A 1089 29.77 49.92 19.01
CA LYS A 1089 30.55 50.23 17.80
C LYS A 1089 30.07 49.43 16.59
N LEU A 1090 30.44 49.84 15.38
CA LEU A 1090 30.13 49.05 14.18
C LEU A 1090 30.83 47.67 14.22
N GLY A 1091 32.15 47.65 14.38
CA GLY A 1091 32.86 46.37 14.38
C GLY A 1091 34.32 46.44 14.83
N LEU A 1092 34.83 45.28 15.23
CA LEU A 1092 36.23 45.00 15.55
C LEU A 1092 36.77 44.01 14.54
N PHE A 1093 37.71 44.45 13.70
CA PHE A 1093 38.20 43.68 12.55
C PHE A 1093 39.72 43.47 12.65
N GLN A 1094 40.14 42.21 12.80
CA GLN A 1094 41.53 41.80 12.99
C GLN A 1094 42.06 41.00 11.79
N ASN A 1095 43.28 41.32 11.32
CA ASN A 1095 43.98 40.58 10.25
C ASN A 1095 43.20 40.45 8.92
N ALA A 1096 42.70 41.57 8.39
CA ALA A 1096 42.07 41.66 7.07
C ALA A 1096 43.01 42.24 5.99
N ASN A 1097 42.90 41.74 4.75
CA ASN A 1097 43.71 42.20 3.62
C ASN A 1097 43.14 43.48 2.98
N ASN A 1098 41.81 43.56 2.83
CA ASN A 1098 41.12 44.68 2.19
C ASN A 1098 39.86 45.08 2.97
N PHE A 1099 39.61 46.37 3.07
CA PHE A 1099 38.51 46.95 3.84
C PHE A 1099 37.92 48.18 3.14
N THR A 1100 36.65 48.10 2.71
CA THR A 1100 35.96 49.16 1.96
C THR A 1100 34.66 49.53 2.65
N ILE A 1101 34.48 50.80 3.03
CA ILE A 1101 33.26 51.29 3.68
C ILE A 1101 32.71 52.54 2.98
N SER A 1102 31.41 52.55 2.64
CA SER A 1102 30.63 53.75 2.32
C SER A 1102 29.53 54.00 3.36
N PHE A 1103 29.74 55.01 4.22
CA PHE A 1103 28.80 55.40 5.27
C PHE A 1103 27.94 56.59 4.82
N ASN A 1104 26.63 56.50 5.04
CA ASN A 1104 25.73 57.66 5.02
C ASN A 1104 25.43 58.05 6.47
N ALA A 1105 26.23 58.94 7.05
CA ALA A 1105 25.97 59.46 8.40
C ALA A 1105 25.00 60.65 8.33
N LEU A 1106 23.76 60.49 8.84
CA LEU A 1106 22.89 61.63 9.12
C LEU A 1106 23.23 62.19 10.51
N MET A 1107 23.71 63.43 10.53
CA MET A 1107 24.36 64.08 11.66
C MET A 1107 23.32 64.68 12.63
N THR A 1108 23.25 64.18 13.86
CA THR A 1108 22.75 64.95 15.02
C THR A 1108 23.64 64.71 16.26
N MET A 1109 24.36 65.78 16.62
CA MET A 1109 25.25 66.03 17.77
C MET A 1109 26.64 65.35 17.86
N ILE A 1110 27.62 66.23 18.03
CA ILE A 1110 29.09 66.10 17.99
C ILE A 1110 29.59 65.23 19.16
N THR A 1111 29.78 63.92 18.99
CA THR A 1111 30.76 63.10 19.78
C THR A 1111 31.12 61.70 19.24
N GLN A 1112 30.96 61.38 17.94
CA GLN A 1112 31.07 59.97 17.47
C GLN A 1112 32.20 59.59 16.51
N LEU A 1113 33.28 60.38 16.34
CA LEU A 1113 34.43 59.90 15.54
C LEU A 1113 35.26 58.79 16.20
N LYS A 1114 35.09 58.53 17.52
CA LYS A 1114 35.80 57.47 18.26
C LYS A 1114 35.22 56.05 18.11
N TYR A 1115 34.09 55.89 17.41
CA TYR A 1115 33.28 54.66 17.48
C TYR A 1115 33.16 53.88 16.17
N LEU A 1116 33.95 54.23 15.15
CA LEU A 1116 33.84 53.59 13.83
C LEU A 1116 34.56 52.23 13.77
N ILE A 1117 35.85 52.12 14.14
CA ILE A 1117 36.65 50.88 14.00
C ILE A 1117 37.87 50.89 14.97
N SER A 1118 38.19 49.76 15.60
CA SER A 1118 39.53 49.52 16.18
C SER A 1118 40.27 48.44 15.37
N ARG A 1119 41.42 48.78 14.77
CA ARG A 1119 42.28 47.87 14.00
C ARG A 1119 43.52 47.53 14.84
N GLN A 1120 43.73 46.25 15.15
CA GLN A 1120 45.00 45.75 15.69
C GLN A 1120 45.74 45.04 14.55
N THR A 1121 46.92 45.56 14.19
CA THR A 1121 47.88 44.90 13.30
C THR A 1121 49.09 44.55 14.15
N ASP A 1122 49.24 43.28 14.53
CA ASP A 1122 50.51 42.79 15.07
C ASP A 1122 51.42 42.42 13.90
N VAL A 1123 52.50 43.19 13.75
CA VAL A 1123 53.65 42.84 12.92
C VAL A 1123 54.71 42.28 13.85
N SER A 1124 54.88 40.96 13.88
CA SER A 1124 56.13 40.33 14.29
C SER A 1124 56.37 39.06 13.48
N SER A 1125 57.54 39.06 12.83
CA SER A 1125 58.17 38.04 11.97
C SER A 1125 58.10 36.61 12.49
#